data_AF-A0A8H6UQI0-F1
#
_entry.id   AF-A0A8H6UQI0-F1
#
_cell.length_a   1.000
_cell.length_b   1.000
_cell.length_c   1.000
_cell.angle_alpha   90.00
_cell.angle_beta   90.00
_cell.angle_gamma   90.00
#
_symmetry.space_group_name_H-M   'P 1'
#
loop_
_entity.id
_entity.type
_entity.pdbx_description
1 polymer ?
#
loop_
_entity_poly.entity_id
_entity_poly.type
_entity_poly.pdbx_seq_one_letter_code
_entity_poly.pdbx_strand_id
1 'polypeptide(L)'
;MSDHGEVEVENPSGAFQALPKDALAEMGTVKLFNKWSYEDVEIRDISLTDYIQIRNPVYIPHTAGRYAAKRFRKAQCPIIERLTNSLMMNGRNNGKKLMAVRIVAHSFEIIHIMTDQNPLQVAVDAIVNCGPREDSTRIGSAGTVRRQAVDVSPLRRVNQAIALLTIGAREASFRNIKSIAECLAEELINAAKGSSNSYAIKKKDELERVAKSNRSYIEDFRAQHYQYESHREIFMAAPTAATDTGIISLRELIDFIAHVADCYPTITKDFPQQLIDILTQHHLVLEPELREKIVGSLVLLRKKELLDSATLLQTLFPILISTPSKTLRALIFQKILMDLRSSNAKTTNHKLNRTMQTVLFNLVTSDRTSSKGLWAIKLTRELWKRQIWTDAKAVEVMKEASLSQNEKVIVGGVRFFLGGDKEREEMEDESSDEETIDLGRVKHQVGINKKTRKKSRAVEKARAVVKKRERKKNQPHPLNFSALHLLHDPQGFAEALFAKHLQNTKSNLNLEQKLLVLQLVSRLVGLHRLHIMHLYSYFQKYLTPRQASVTSFLASLAQASHDLVPPDVLEPLVQKIANEFVSEAAASEVATAGLNAIREICARQPLVMNETLLQDLVMYRKSKDKGVVMAARGLLSLYRDVGADMLKRRDRGKEASMSLRAGEKKERRFGEQQTGEIEGLELLEKWKEEERRKRRIEKGLPSDAEDDEDDEAEDDAAWDKWNVEDDEDSDNSGGWIDVQSDAEIELSDSDDDDSPPAKKTKQGEQEEDKAESETAKKTKLATTRILTPADLAKLAELRNEAAVNSLLPKRLRSDKNNEPSRHADDPLTAAEIEGLAALSAGKATREERIAHAKEGKDRSEYKSVTARRKERKEAQGKSTTNKEKARRKNLFMTLGKAKSKGKRSLVETRNALRAHQERQRRGGRRGNVGS
;
A
#
# COMPACT_ATOMS: atom_id res chain seq x y z
N MET A 1 62.94 -16.34 -90.64
CA MET A 1 62.68 -15.41 -91.77
C MET A 1 61.31 -14.82 -91.51
N SER A 2 61.28 -13.77 -90.70
CA SER A 2 61.34 -12.36 -91.12
C SER A 2 60.00 -11.92 -91.70
N ASP A 3 59.33 -11.07 -90.95
CA ASP A 3 59.04 -9.69 -91.32
C ASP A 3 57.60 -9.33 -91.01
N HIS A 4 57.41 -8.39 -90.07
CA HIS A 4 56.43 -7.32 -90.17
C HIS A 4 56.78 -6.29 -89.09
N GLY A 5 57.61 -5.33 -89.54
CA GLY A 5 58.05 -4.17 -88.80
C GLY A 5 56.91 -3.25 -88.36
N GLU A 6 57.21 -2.60 -87.25
CA GLU A 6 56.40 -1.70 -86.45
C GLU A 6 56.03 -0.41 -87.21
N VAL A 7 54.79 0.04 -87.02
CA VAL A 7 54.36 1.40 -87.37
C VAL A 7 54.42 2.23 -86.09
N GLU A 8 55.29 3.22 -86.09
CA GLU A 8 55.34 4.28 -85.08
C GLU A 8 54.02 5.07 -85.06
N VAL A 9 53.45 5.20 -83.86
CA VAL A 9 52.50 6.26 -83.54
C VAL A 9 53.11 7.08 -82.41
N GLU A 10 53.49 8.31 -82.73
CA GLU A 10 53.95 9.31 -81.78
C GLU A 10 52.92 9.49 -80.66
N ASN A 11 53.30 9.15 -79.43
CA ASN A 11 52.58 9.53 -78.22
C ASN A 11 53.20 10.84 -77.70
N PRO A 12 52.40 11.91 -77.47
CA PRO A 12 52.94 13.23 -77.17
C PRO A 12 53.63 13.25 -75.80
N SER A 13 54.95 13.30 -75.81
CA SER A 13 55.78 13.65 -74.67
C SER A 13 55.57 15.13 -74.33
N GLY A 14 54.73 15.40 -73.33
CA GLY A 14 54.52 16.74 -72.79
C GLY A 14 53.84 16.72 -71.43
N ALA A 15 54.66 16.91 -70.37
CA ALA A 15 54.26 17.28 -69.01
C ALA A 15 53.58 16.22 -68.10
N PHE A 16 54.35 15.19 -67.69
CA PHE A 16 54.22 14.68 -66.31
C PHE A 16 55.38 15.23 -65.48
N GLN A 17 55.05 16.06 -64.51
CA GLN A 17 55.98 16.67 -63.56
C GLN A 17 56.76 15.56 -62.85
N ALA A 18 58.10 15.53 -62.99
CA ALA A 18 58.94 14.63 -62.22
C ALA A 18 58.61 14.78 -60.73
N LEU A 19 58.33 13.66 -60.05
CA LEU A 19 58.07 13.67 -58.60
C LEU A 19 59.25 14.38 -57.90
N PRO A 20 59.00 15.20 -56.85
CA PRO A 20 60.07 15.85 -56.10
C PRO A 20 61.11 14.82 -55.65
N LYS A 21 62.40 15.16 -55.73
CA LYS A 21 63.51 14.26 -55.34
C LYS A 21 63.34 13.72 -53.91
N ASP A 22 62.82 14.55 -53.01
CA ASP A 22 62.54 14.18 -51.62
C ASP A 22 61.42 13.12 -51.50
N ALA A 23 60.39 13.21 -52.35
CA ALA A 23 59.32 12.21 -52.39
C ALA A 23 59.75 10.88 -53.02
N LEU A 24 60.69 10.93 -53.98
CA LEU A 24 61.31 9.76 -54.60
C LEU A 24 62.27 9.03 -53.64
N ALA A 25 63.03 9.77 -52.82
CA ALA A 25 63.93 9.21 -51.82
C ALA A 25 63.20 8.50 -50.66
N GLU A 26 61.94 8.86 -50.41
CA GLU A 26 61.11 8.31 -49.33
C GLU A 26 60.09 7.25 -49.79
N MET A 27 60.16 6.80 -51.05
CA MET A 27 59.28 5.73 -51.58
C MET A 27 59.47 4.43 -50.79
N GLY A 28 58.45 4.06 -49.99
CA GLY A 28 58.41 2.81 -49.22
C GLY A 28 58.46 2.99 -47.70
N THR A 29 58.88 4.17 -47.19
CA THR A 29 58.92 4.46 -45.74
C THR A 29 57.86 5.50 -45.36
N VAL A 30 57.02 5.21 -44.35
CA VAL A 30 55.98 6.14 -43.90
C VAL A 30 56.50 6.94 -42.70
N LYS A 31 56.77 8.23 -42.91
CA LYS A 31 57.19 9.17 -41.86
C LYS A 31 56.09 10.18 -41.56
N LEU A 32 55.92 10.55 -40.29
CA LEU A 32 54.98 11.60 -39.90
C LEU A 32 55.48 12.97 -40.39
N PHE A 33 54.60 13.73 -41.04
CA PHE A 33 54.90 15.01 -41.69
C PHE A 33 56.05 14.94 -42.71
N ASN A 34 56.36 13.74 -43.25
CA ASN A 34 57.52 13.47 -44.10
C ASN A 34 58.86 13.86 -43.44
N LYS A 35 58.91 13.88 -42.10
CA LYS A 35 60.10 14.28 -41.33
C LYS A 35 60.46 13.29 -40.22
N TRP A 36 59.45 12.79 -39.50
CA TRP A 36 59.68 12.02 -38.27
C TRP A 36 59.44 10.53 -38.47
N SER A 37 60.44 9.69 -38.13
CA SER A 37 60.34 8.23 -38.20
C SER A 37 59.55 7.63 -37.02
N TYR A 38 58.91 6.49 -37.26
CA TYR A 38 58.19 5.67 -36.28
C TYR A 38 59.01 4.49 -35.74
N GLU A 39 60.16 4.17 -36.35
CA GLU A 39 60.91 2.91 -36.13
C GLU A 39 61.59 2.83 -34.75
N ASP A 40 61.91 3.97 -34.13
CA ASP A 40 62.62 4.04 -32.84
C ASP A 40 61.74 4.56 -31.67
N VAL A 41 60.41 4.48 -31.82
CA VAL A 41 59.48 5.02 -30.80
C VAL A 41 59.00 3.90 -29.87
N GLU A 42 59.49 3.90 -28.64
CA GLU A 42 59.20 2.89 -27.62
C GLU A 42 58.31 3.42 -26.49
N ILE A 43 57.44 2.56 -25.97
CA ILE A 43 56.56 2.86 -24.82
C ILE A 43 57.15 2.20 -23.58
N ARG A 44 57.64 3.00 -22.62
CA ARG A 44 58.27 2.50 -21.39
C ARG A 44 57.30 1.80 -20.42
N ASP A 45 56.02 2.16 -20.43
CA ASP A 45 54.99 1.60 -19.53
C ASP A 45 54.22 0.48 -20.23
N ILE A 46 54.44 -0.77 -19.79
CA ILE A 46 53.83 -1.98 -20.38
C ILE A 46 52.31 -1.90 -20.44
N SER A 47 51.66 -1.24 -19.46
CA SER A 47 50.19 -1.15 -19.37
C SER A 47 49.57 -0.26 -20.44
N LEU A 48 50.37 0.61 -21.09
CA LEU A 48 49.90 1.57 -22.08
C LEU A 48 50.17 1.13 -23.53
N THR A 49 50.97 0.07 -23.74
CA THR A 49 51.41 -0.42 -25.05
C THR A 49 50.26 -0.63 -26.04
N ASP A 50 49.19 -1.31 -25.61
CA ASP A 50 48.03 -1.61 -26.48
C ASP A 50 47.08 -0.42 -26.67
N TYR A 51 47.25 0.65 -25.88
CA TYR A 51 46.37 1.82 -25.86
C TYR A 51 46.95 3.07 -26.51
N ILE A 52 48.23 3.02 -26.89
CA ILE A 52 48.97 4.05 -27.61
C ILE A 52 49.36 3.47 -28.97
N GLN A 53 48.66 3.88 -30.03
CA GLN A 53 48.93 3.37 -31.38
C GLN A 53 50.09 4.10 -32.06
N ILE A 54 51.17 3.35 -32.29
CA ILE A 54 52.40 3.79 -32.98
C ILE A 54 52.74 2.87 -34.16
N ARG A 55 52.33 1.60 -34.11
CA ARG A 55 52.65 0.56 -35.11
C ARG A 55 52.05 0.78 -36.49
N ASN A 56 51.00 1.59 -36.61
CA ASN A 56 50.41 1.95 -37.90
C ASN A 56 50.86 3.37 -38.25
N PRO A 57 51.93 3.53 -39.05
CA PRO A 57 52.47 4.84 -39.37
C PRO A 57 51.53 5.60 -40.30
N VAL A 58 51.45 6.92 -40.14
CA VAL A 58 50.62 7.81 -40.96
C VAL A 58 51.44 9.03 -41.39
N TYR A 59 51.24 9.49 -42.63
CA TYR A 59 51.91 10.70 -43.13
C TYR A 59 51.42 11.98 -42.45
N ILE A 60 50.12 12.06 -42.15
CA ILE A 60 49.49 13.23 -41.54
C ILE A 60 48.49 12.74 -40.47
N PRO A 61 48.38 13.39 -39.30
CA PRO A 61 47.42 13.02 -38.26
C PRO A 61 45.99 13.49 -38.60
N HIS A 62 45.53 13.23 -39.82
CA HIS A 62 44.21 13.59 -40.33
C HIS A 62 43.58 12.41 -41.06
N THR A 63 42.92 11.54 -40.30
CA THR A 63 42.19 10.38 -40.83
C THR A 63 40.69 10.57 -40.57
N ALA A 64 39.84 10.13 -41.49
CA ALA A 64 38.38 10.12 -41.30
C ALA A 64 37.89 8.79 -40.67
N GLY A 65 38.68 8.22 -39.75
CA GLY A 65 38.40 6.92 -39.15
C GLY A 65 37.20 6.94 -38.18
N ARG A 66 36.31 5.95 -38.29
CA ARG A 66 35.13 5.80 -37.40
C ARG A 66 35.49 5.13 -36.07
N TYR A 67 36.36 5.78 -35.30
CA TYR A 67 36.89 5.25 -34.04
C TYR A 67 35.87 5.26 -32.88
N ALA A 68 34.84 6.09 -32.95
CA ALA A 68 33.79 6.19 -31.92
C ALA A 68 32.70 5.10 -32.04
N ALA A 69 32.63 4.39 -33.18
CA ALA A 69 31.56 3.41 -33.43
C ALA A 69 31.62 2.18 -32.52
N LYS A 70 32.78 1.85 -31.95
CA LYS A 70 32.95 0.77 -30.96
C LYS A 70 33.77 1.24 -29.76
N ARG A 71 33.44 0.75 -28.56
CA ARG A 71 33.98 1.22 -27.26
C ARG A 71 35.51 1.36 -27.20
N PHE A 72 36.26 0.35 -27.66
CA PHE A 72 37.73 0.31 -27.58
C PHE A 72 38.46 0.65 -28.89
N ARG A 73 37.73 0.88 -29.99
CA ARG A 73 38.34 1.20 -31.30
C ARG A 73 39.11 2.53 -31.27
N LYS A 74 38.81 3.42 -30.31
CA LYS A 74 39.58 4.63 -30.03
C LYS A 74 41.06 4.36 -29.69
N ALA A 75 41.39 3.20 -29.11
CA ALA A 75 42.78 2.83 -28.80
C ALA A 75 43.64 2.67 -30.07
N GLN A 76 43.04 2.16 -31.16
CA GLN A 76 43.69 1.95 -32.45
C GLN A 76 43.88 3.24 -33.27
N CYS A 77 43.34 4.37 -32.81
CA CYS A 77 43.54 5.66 -33.47
C CYS A 77 44.97 6.15 -33.20
N PRO A 78 45.73 6.57 -34.23
CA PRO A 78 47.08 7.10 -34.06
C PRO A 78 47.14 8.14 -32.93
N ILE A 79 48.13 8.02 -32.04
CA ILE A 79 48.15 8.81 -30.81
C ILE A 79 48.22 10.32 -31.08
N ILE A 80 48.95 10.73 -32.13
CA ILE A 80 49.06 12.13 -32.56
C ILE A 80 47.74 12.64 -33.15
N GLU A 81 46.97 11.77 -33.81
CA GLU A 81 45.62 12.12 -34.24
C GLU A 81 44.68 12.33 -33.03
N ARG A 82 44.84 11.58 -31.94
CA ARG A 82 44.08 11.82 -30.70
C ARG A 82 44.47 13.14 -30.03
N LEU A 83 45.75 13.53 -30.10
CA LEU A 83 46.25 14.81 -29.61
C LEU A 83 45.67 15.98 -30.43
N THR A 84 45.75 15.92 -31.76
CA THR A 84 45.17 16.95 -32.66
C THR A 84 43.66 17.10 -32.48
N ASN A 85 42.94 15.98 -32.33
CA ASN A 85 41.49 16.02 -32.10
C ASN A 85 41.13 16.72 -30.78
N SER A 86 41.97 16.60 -29.74
CA SER A 86 41.75 17.26 -28.43
C SER A 86 42.08 18.76 -28.46
N LEU A 87 42.91 19.21 -29.40
CA LEU A 87 43.25 20.64 -29.57
C LEU A 87 42.09 21.46 -30.16
N MET A 88 41.28 20.86 -31.04
CA MET A 88 40.18 21.54 -31.76
C MET A 88 38.86 21.66 -30.96
N MET A 89 38.96 21.93 -29.65
CA MET A 89 37.80 22.05 -28.73
C MET A 89 37.57 23.51 -28.28
N ASN A 90 36.54 23.73 -27.45
CA ASN A 90 36.16 25.03 -26.86
C ASN A 90 35.49 26.01 -27.84
N GLY A 91 34.48 25.52 -28.57
CA GLY A 91 33.53 26.36 -29.31
C GLY A 91 34.11 26.85 -30.62
N ARG A 92 34.80 28.00 -30.62
CA ARG A 92 35.33 28.68 -31.82
C ARG A 92 36.33 27.85 -32.64
N ASN A 93 36.92 26.82 -32.03
CA ASN A 93 37.90 25.93 -32.66
C ASN A 93 37.31 24.57 -33.08
N ASN A 94 36.02 24.33 -32.82
CA ASN A 94 35.37 23.07 -33.16
C ASN A 94 35.46 22.80 -34.68
N GLY A 95 35.91 21.60 -35.05
CA GLY A 95 36.00 21.15 -36.45
C GLY A 95 37.20 21.69 -37.24
N LYS A 96 38.00 22.60 -36.68
CA LYS A 96 39.17 23.20 -37.36
C LYS A 96 40.40 22.27 -37.32
N LYS A 97 40.24 21.03 -37.79
CA LYS A 97 41.27 19.98 -37.69
C LYS A 97 42.54 20.33 -38.47
N LEU A 98 42.43 20.94 -39.66
CA LEU A 98 43.59 21.39 -40.43
C LEU A 98 44.46 22.40 -39.66
N MET A 99 43.83 23.32 -38.92
CA MET A 99 44.56 24.27 -38.07
C MET A 99 45.25 23.55 -36.91
N ALA A 100 44.60 22.58 -36.27
CA ALA A 100 45.19 21.77 -35.20
C ALA A 100 46.37 20.91 -35.70
N VAL A 101 46.28 20.36 -36.91
CA VAL A 101 47.38 19.61 -37.54
C VAL A 101 48.60 20.51 -37.76
N ARG A 102 48.41 21.74 -38.25
CA ARG A 102 49.50 22.71 -38.40
C ARG A 102 50.13 23.10 -37.06
N ILE A 103 49.32 23.31 -36.03
CA ILE A 103 49.82 23.60 -34.67
C ILE A 103 50.73 22.47 -34.19
N VAL A 104 50.30 21.21 -34.33
CA VAL A 104 51.12 20.06 -33.93
C VAL A 104 52.39 19.93 -34.77
N ALA A 105 52.34 20.20 -36.08
CA ALA A 105 53.53 20.22 -36.92
C ALA A 105 54.57 21.23 -36.42
N HIS A 106 54.16 22.47 -36.15
CA HIS A 106 55.03 23.51 -35.60
C HIS A 106 55.53 23.19 -34.19
N SER A 107 54.67 22.64 -33.31
CA SER A 107 55.11 22.18 -31.99
C SER A 107 56.19 21.11 -32.08
N PHE A 108 56.08 20.18 -33.03
CA PHE A 108 57.06 19.10 -33.19
C PHE A 108 58.40 19.60 -33.73
N GLU A 109 58.38 20.60 -34.62
CA GLU A 109 59.59 21.30 -35.05
C GLU A 109 60.28 22.00 -33.87
N ILE A 110 59.52 22.72 -33.03
CA ILE A 110 60.05 23.37 -31.83
C ILE A 110 60.63 22.34 -30.86
N ILE A 111 59.94 21.23 -30.61
CA ILE A 111 60.43 20.16 -29.72
C ILE A 111 61.77 19.62 -30.22
N HIS A 112 61.88 19.34 -31.52
CA HIS A 112 63.12 18.83 -32.07
C HIS A 112 64.26 19.85 -31.95
N ILE A 113 64.02 21.12 -32.28
CA ILE A 113 65.03 22.19 -32.14
C ILE A 113 65.49 22.35 -30.68
N MET A 114 64.59 22.16 -29.71
CA MET A 114 64.90 22.35 -28.29
C MET A 114 65.50 21.13 -27.59
N THR A 115 65.27 19.93 -28.11
CA THR A 115 65.62 18.67 -27.41
C THR A 115 66.52 17.74 -28.21
N ASP A 116 66.69 17.98 -29.52
CA ASP A 116 67.37 17.11 -30.50
C ASP A 116 66.84 15.66 -30.56
N GLN A 117 65.73 15.38 -29.86
CA GLN A 117 65.09 14.07 -29.83
C GLN A 117 63.99 13.97 -30.88
N ASN A 118 63.56 12.74 -31.17
CA ASN A 118 62.36 12.51 -31.98
C ASN A 118 61.12 13.06 -31.21
N PRO A 119 60.40 14.05 -31.73
CA PRO A 119 59.26 14.66 -31.04
C PRO A 119 58.11 13.67 -30.81
N LEU A 120 58.03 12.59 -31.60
CA LEU A 120 57.10 11.49 -31.35
C LEU A 120 57.39 10.78 -30.03
N GLN A 121 58.66 10.50 -29.73
CA GLN A 121 59.07 9.88 -28.47
C GLN A 121 58.76 10.80 -27.29
N VAL A 122 59.08 12.08 -27.41
CA VAL A 122 58.78 13.09 -26.37
C VAL A 122 57.28 13.16 -26.09
N ALA A 123 56.44 13.13 -27.13
CA ALA A 123 54.99 13.14 -26.98
C ALA A 123 54.47 11.86 -26.30
N VAL A 124 55.03 10.69 -26.60
CA VAL A 124 54.68 9.42 -25.96
C VAL A 124 55.10 9.43 -24.49
N ASP A 125 56.35 9.81 -24.19
CA ASP A 125 56.87 9.90 -22.82
C ASP A 125 56.05 10.89 -21.97
N ALA A 126 55.66 12.03 -22.54
CA ALA A 126 54.76 12.98 -21.88
C ALA A 126 53.40 12.36 -21.52
N ILE A 127 52.77 11.61 -22.45
CA ILE A 127 51.48 10.95 -22.20
C ILE A 127 51.60 9.87 -21.12
N VAL A 128 52.70 9.09 -21.14
CA VAL A 128 52.97 8.05 -20.14
C VAL A 128 53.10 8.66 -18.74
N ASN A 129 53.85 9.75 -18.62
CA ASN A 129 54.13 10.39 -17.33
C ASN A 129 52.91 11.11 -16.73
N CYS A 130 52.07 11.73 -17.57
CA CYS A 130 50.90 12.50 -17.13
C CYS A 130 49.65 11.68 -16.80
N GLY A 131 49.61 10.38 -17.11
CA GLY A 131 48.42 9.55 -16.86
C GLY A 131 48.27 9.14 -15.39
N PRO A 132 47.21 9.58 -14.66
CA PRO A 132 47.02 9.27 -13.24
C PRO A 132 46.67 7.80 -13.02
N ARG A 133 47.39 7.12 -12.12
CA ARG A 133 47.22 5.69 -11.83
C ARG A 133 46.04 5.43 -10.90
N GLU A 134 45.84 6.30 -9.92
CA GLU A 134 44.75 6.25 -8.95
C GLU A 134 43.90 7.54 -9.03
N ASP A 135 42.60 7.43 -8.79
CA ASP A 135 41.67 8.55 -8.72
C ASP A 135 40.66 8.31 -7.59
N SER A 136 39.92 9.35 -7.19
CA SER A 136 38.86 9.23 -6.18
C SER A 136 37.48 9.27 -6.81
N THR A 137 36.67 8.23 -6.57
CA THR A 137 35.27 8.16 -7.01
C THR A 137 34.32 8.42 -5.86
N ARG A 138 33.16 8.98 -6.19
CA ARG A 138 32.10 9.26 -5.24
C ARG A 138 31.23 8.02 -5.04
N ILE A 139 31.19 7.47 -3.84
CA ILE A 139 30.39 6.28 -3.48
C ILE A 139 29.45 6.64 -2.33
N GLY A 140 28.19 6.22 -2.44
CA GLY A 140 27.16 6.38 -1.39
C GLY A 140 25.76 6.60 -1.97
N SER A 141 24.74 6.36 -1.15
CA SER A 141 23.34 6.63 -1.46
C SER A 141 22.82 7.76 -0.57
N ALA A 142 22.07 8.70 -1.12
CA ALA A 142 21.47 9.84 -0.42
C ALA A 142 22.48 10.77 0.30
N GLY A 143 22.25 11.12 1.57
CA GLY A 143 22.95 12.17 2.32
C GLY A 143 24.37 11.82 2.80
N THR A 144 24.81 10.57 2.65
CA THR A 144 26.12 10.09 3.10
C THR A 144 26.96 9.68 1.90
N VAL A 145 27.62 10.67 1.30
CA VAL A 145 28.43 10.50 0.10
C VAL A 145 29.91 10.65 0.46
N ARG A 146 30.73 9.62 0.18
CA ARG A 146 32.17 9.64 0.44
C ARG A 146 33.00 9.51 -0.85
N ARG A 147 34.29 9.86 -0.77
CA ARG A 147 35.26 9.64 -1.84
C ARG A 147 36.06 8.37 -1.53
N GLN A 148 36.05 7.42 -2.45
CA GLN A 148 36.79 6.17 -2.39
C GLN A 148 37.92 6.21 -3.41
N ALA A 149 39.13 5.80 -3.01
CA ALA A 149 40.24 5.60 -3.93
C ALA A 149 40.00 4.39 -4.83
N VAL A 150 40.21 4.54 -6.13
CA VAL A 150 40.05 3.49 -7.15
C VAL A 150 41.14 3.60 -8.21
N ASP A 151 41.51 2.46 -8.78
CA ASP A 151 42.48 2.40 -9.87
C ASP A 151 41.90 2.93 -11.20
N VAL A 152 42.75 3.53 -12.02
CA VAL A 152 42.36 4.12 -13.31
C VAL A 152 42.76 3.22 -14.48
N SER A 153 41.79 2.89 -15.33
CA SER A 153 42.03 2.11 -16.56
C SER A 153 43.08 2.76 -17.49
N PRO A 154 43.94 1.97 -18.17
CA PRO A 154 44.92 2.46 -19.13
C PRO A 154 44.35 3.39 -20.22
N LEU A 155 43.17 3.06 -20.78
CA LEU A 155 42.53 3.92 -21.77
C LEU A 155 42.12 5.29 -21.17
N ARG A 156 41.69 5.31 -19.91
CA ARG A 156 41.38 6.55 -19.18
C ARG A 156 42.65 7.33 -18.86
N ARG A 157 43.74 6.67 -18.47
CA ARG A 157 45.08 7.29 -18.30
C ARG A 157 45.49 8.07 -19.54
N VAL A 158 45.47 7.44 -20.72
CA VAL A 158 45.84 8.10 -21.99
C VAL A 158 44.89 9.26 -22.31
N ASN A 159 43.58 9.07 -22.16
CA ASN A 159 42.61 10.13 -22.45
C ASN A 159 42.77 11.34 -21.52
N GLN A 160 43.02 11.10 -20.23
CA GLN A 160 43.18 12.14 -19.23
C GLN A 160 44.52 12.87 -19.40
N ALA A 161 45.60 12.15 -19.72
CA ALA A 161 46.88 12.75 -20.06
C ALA A 161 46.77 13.71 -21.25
N ILE A 162 46.18 13.27 -22.37
CA ILE A 162 46.00 14.12 -23.56
C ILE A 162 45.11 15.35 -23.24
N ALA A 163 44.04 15.15 -22.45
CA ALA A 163 43.17 16.25 -22.04
C ALA A 163 43.92 17.28 -21.18
N LEU A 164 44.67 16.83 -20.17
CA LEU A 164 45.44 17.71 -19.29
C LEU A 164 46.52 18.49 -20.04
N LEU A 165 47.26 17.83 -20.94
CA LEU A 165 48.29 18.47 -21.78
C LEU A 165 47.68 19.56 -22.69
N THR A 166 46.58 19.25 -23.37
CA THR A 166 45.93 20.21 -24.29
C THR A 166 45.20 21.34 -23.56
N ILE A 167 44.67 21.10 -22.36
CA ILE A 167 44.09 22.13 -21.50
C ILE A 167 45.20 23.06 -20.98
N GLY A 168 46.28 22.50 -20.44
CA GLY A 168 47.43 23.27 -19.93
C GLY A 168 48.03 24.17 -21.00
N ALA A 169 48.32 23.62 -22.19
CA ALA A 169 48.83 24.39 -23.32
C ALA A 169 47.86 25.49 -23.77
N ARG A 170 46.55 25.20 -23.79
CA ARG A 170 45.51 26.17 -24.18
C ARG A 170 45.40 27.31 -23.17
N GLU A 171 45.35 27.01 -21.88
CA GLU A 171 45.29 28.01 -20.80
C GLU A 171 46.55 28.87 -20.78
N ALA A 172 47.73 28.28 -20.98
CA ALA A 172 49.00 29.01 -21.06
C ALA A 172 49.07 29.99 -22.25
N SER A 173 48.46 29.62 -23.39
CA SER A 173 48.38 30.47 -24.59
C SER A 173 47.27 31.53 -24.52
N PHE A 174 46.29 31.38 -23.61
CA PHE A 174 45.11 32.24 -23.59
C PHE A 174 45.46 33.63 -23.04
N ARG A 175 45.25 34.68 -23.86
CA ARG A 175 45.62 36.07 -23.54
C ARG A 175 47.12 36.25 -23.26
N ASN A 176 47.95 35.44 -23.91
CA ASN A 176 49.39 35.52 -23.86
C ASN A 176 49.96 35.77 -25.27
N ILE A 177 51.18 36.30 -25.35
CA ILE A 177 51.89 36.56 -26.62
C ILE A 177 52.40 35.25 -27.22
N LYS A 178 52.78 34.28 -26.37
CA LYS A 178 53.24 32.95 -26.81
C LYS A 178 52.18 32.25 -27.65
N SER A 179 52.62 31.64 -28.74
CA SER A 179 51.71 30.89 -29.61
C SER A 179 51.29 29.58 -28.94
N ILE A 180 50.14 29.03 -29.33
CA ILE A 180 49.70 27.70 -28.84
C ILE A 180 50.70 26.59 -29.22
N ALA A 181 51.44 26.75 -30.33
CA ALA A 181 52.43 25.77 -30.75
C ALA A 181 53.64 25.74 -29.80
N GLU A 182 54.12 26.91 -29.37
CA GLU A 182 55.17 27.06 -28.36
C GLU A 182 54.72 26.54 -26.99
N CYS A 183 53.53 26.95 -26.53
CA CYS A 183 53.00 26.49 -25.25
C CYS A 183 52.79 24.96 -25.22
N LEU A 184 52.35 24.37 -26.33
CA LEU A 184 52.21 22.91 -26.43
C LEU A 184 53.57 22.20 -26.43
N ALA A 185 54.58 22.76 -27.10
CA ALA A 185 55.94 22.23 -27.07
C ALA A 185 56.54 22.28 -25.66
N GLU A 186 56.45 23.42 -24.97
CA GLU A 186 56.90 23.59 -23.58
C GLU A 186 56.20 22.60 -22.64
N GLU A 187 54.89 22.44 -22.77
CA GLU A 187 54.10 21.52 -21.94
C GLU A 187 54.52 20.05 -22.18
N LEU A 188 54.73 19.64 -23.43
CA LEU A 188 55.18 18.28 -23.77
C LEU A 188 56.60 17.99 -23.28
N ILE A 189 57.54 18.94 -23.43
CA ILE A 189 58.92 18.78 -22.96
C ILE A 189 58.95 18.66 -21.42
N ASN A 190 58.22 19.54 -20.73
CA ASN A 190 58.17 19.52 -19.26
C ASN A 190 57.51 18.24 -18.73
N ALA A 191 56.43 17.78 -19.38
CA ALA A 191 55.76 16.52 -19.05
C ALA A 191 56.65 15.30 -19.30
N ALA A 192 57.39 15.26 -20.41
CA ALA A 192 58.31 14.16 -20.73
C ALA A 192 59.44 14.03 -19.69
N LYS A 193 59.92 15.16 -19.14
CA LYS A 193 60.90 15.19 -18.04
C LYS A 193 60.29 14.92 -16.66
N GLY A 194 58.96 14.82 -16.54
CA GLY A 194 58.27 14.68 -15.25
C GLY A 194 58.37 15.94 -14.37
N SER A 195 58.59 17.11 -14.97
CA SER A 195 58.74 18.36 -14.23
C SER A 195 57.41 18.79 -13.61
N SER A 196 57.43 19.15 -12.32
CA SER A 196 56.30 19.77 -11.66
C SER A 196 55.93 21.13 -12.23
N ASN A 197 56.64 21.70 -13.21
CA ASN A 197 56.23 22.93 -13.89
C ASN A 197 55.08 22.71 -14.89
N SER A 198 54.93 21.49 -15.42
CA SER A 198 53.82 21.12 -16.30
C SER A 198 52.48 21.13 -15.55
N TYR A 199 51.46 21.71 -16.18
CA TYR A 199 50.09 21.67 -15.66
C TYR A 199 49.59 20.22 -15.50
N ALA A 200 49.88 19.38 -16.49
CA ALA A 200 49.43 18.00 -16.51
C ALA A 200 50.02 17.14 -15.39
N ILE A 201 51.32 17.31 -15.08
CA ILE A 201 51.98 16.62 -13.96
C ILE A 201 51.42 17.09 -12.61
N LYS A 202 51.31 18.40 -12.39
CA LYS A 202 50.73 18.95 -11.14
C LYS A 202 49.34 18.37 -10.87
N LYS A 203 48.48 18.29 -11.89
CA LYS A 203 47.13 17.78 -11.76
C LYS A 203 47.07 16.27 -11.52
N LYS A 204 47.95 15.50 -12.15
CA LYS A 204 48.09 14.07 -11.89
C LYS A 204 48.49 13.80 -10.44
N ASP A 205 49.54 14.46 -9.96
CA ASP A 205 50.04 14.26 -8.59
C ASP A 205 49.01 14.71 -7.53
N GLU A 206 48.26 15.78 -7.81
CA GLU A 206 47.15 16.24 -6.96
C GLU A 206 46.05 15.17 -6.82
N LEU A 207 45.65 14.54 -7.93
CA LEU A 207 44.62 13.49 -7.95
C LEU A 207 45.09 12.23 -7.20
N GLU A 208 46.33 11.78 -7.43
CA GLU A 208 46.89 10.61 -6.75
C GLU A 208 47.06 10.87 -5.24
N ARG A 209 47.43 12.10 -4.84
CA ARG A 209 47.52 12.47 -3.41
C ARG A 209 46.15 12.42 -2.72
N VAL A 210 45.10 12.90 -3.37
CA VAL A 210 43.73 12.86 -2.83
C VAL A 210 43.20 11.43 -2.78
N ALA A 211 43.53 10.59 -3.76
CA ALA A 211 43.20 9.16 -3.71
C ALA A 211 43.88 8.50 -2.50
N LYS A 212 45.18 8.74 -2.31
CA LYS A 212 45.96 8.18 -1.20
C LYS A 212 45.39 8.53 0.18
N SER A 213 44.98 9.78 0.42
CA SER A 213 44.42 10.19 1.72
C SER A 213 43.11 9.47 2.08
N ASN A 214 42.30 9.11 1.08
CA ASN A 214 41.03 8.42 1.32
C ASN A 214 41.21 6.94 1.71
N ARG A 215 42.40 6.35 1.51
CA ARG A 215 42.74 4.98 1.93
C ARG A 215 43.14 4.89 3.40
N SER A 216 43.59 6.00 4.01
CA SER A 216 44.23 6.03 5.34
C SER A 216 43.29 5.84 6.54
N TYR A 217 41.99 6.05 6.40
CA TYR A 217 41.03 5.94 7.52
C TYR A 217 40.89 4.53 8.11
N ILE A 218 41.50 3.52 7.50
CA ILE A 218 41.55 2.15 8.04
C ILE A 218 42.34 2.12 9.36
N GLU A 219 43.43 2.86 9.46
CA GLU A 219 44.27 2.90 10.68
C GLU A 219 43.53 3.61 11.82
N ASP A 220 42.89 4.74 11.52
CA ASP A 220 42.02 5.45 12.46
C ASP A 220 40.88 4.55 12.96
N PHE A 221 40.25 3.80 12.05
CA PHE A 221 39.19 2.86 12.42
C PHE A 221 39.71 1.73 13.31
N ARG A 222 40.88 1.17 13.03
CA ARG A 222 41.51 0.14 13.86
C ARG A 222 41.82 0.65 15.27
N ALA A 223 42.31 1.89 15.39
CA ALA A 223 42.58 2.50 16.69
C ALA A 223 41.29 2.62 17.52
N GLN A 224 40.19 3.08 16.91
CA GLN A 224 38.90 3.16 17.61
C GLN A 224 38.31 1.78 17.93
N HIS A 225 38.49 0.79 17.05
CA HIS A 225 38.06 -0.59 17.31
C HIS A 225 38.81 -1.20 18.51
N TYR A 226 40.12 -0.99 18.59
CA TYR A 226 40.93 -1.45 19.73
C TYR A 226 40.50 -0.79 21.04
N GLN A 227 40.17 0.51 21.00
CA GLN A 227 39.63 1.22 22.16
C GLN A 227 38.27 0.65 22.59
N TYR A 228 37.41 0.32 21.62
CA TYR A 228 36.14 -0.35 21.88
C TYR A 228 36.33 -1.73 22.53
N GLU A 229 37.24 -2.56 22.02
CA GLU A 229 37.54 -3.87 22.59
C GLU A 229 38.03 -3.75 24.03
N SER A 230 38.95 -2.82 24.28
CA SER A 230 39.48 -2.54 25.63
C SER A 230 38.36 -2.14 26.60
N HIS A 231 37.48 -1.22 26.20
CA HIS A 231 36.35 -0.78 27.03
C HIS A 231 35.31 -1.88 27.24
N ARG A 232 35.06 -2.71 26.23
CA ARG A 232 34.17 -3.87 26.33
C ARG A 232 34.73 -4.87 27.34
N GLU A 233 36.02 -5.21 27.28
CA GLU A 233 36.63 -6.17 28.20
C GLU A 233 36.57 -5.69 29.66
N ILE A 234 36.87 -4.41 29.89
CA ILE A 234 36.72 -3.77 31.20
C ILE A 234 35.27 -3.90 31.69
N PHE A 235 34.31 -3.62 30.80
CA PHE A 235 32.89 -3.70 31.14
C PHE A 235 32.42 -5.13 31.45
N MET A 236 32.87 -6.12 30.67
CA MET A 236 32.53 -7.54 30.89
C MET A 236 33.16 -8.09 32.18
N ALA A 237 34.34 -7.59 32.56
CA ALA A 237 35.01 -8.00 33.80
C ALA A 237 34.37 -7.37 35.05
N ALA A 238 34.02 -6.09 35.01
CA ALA A 238 33.48 -5.35 36.16
C ALA A 238 32.44 -4.30 35.75
N PRO A 239 31.18 -4.69 35.49
CA PRO A 239 30.15 -3.80 34.97
C PRO A 239 29.72 -2.70 35.95
N THR A 240 29.97 -2.88 37.25
CA THR A 240 29.65 -1.89 38.31
C THR A 240 30.81 -0.96 38.65
N ALA A 241 32.03 -1.26 38.19
CA ALA A 241 33.23 -0.46 38.49
C ALA A 241 33.62 0.50 37.35
N ALA A 242 32.87 0.49 36.24
CA ALA A 242 33.12 1.38 35.11
C ALA A 242 32.82 2.84 35.50
N THR A 243 33.75 3.73 35.23
CA THR A 243 33.55 5.18 35.40
C THR A 243 32.51 5.70 34.39
N ASP A 244 31.72 6.70 34.78
CA ASP A 244 30.70 7.32 33.90
C ASP A 244 31.29 7.80 32.56
N THR A 245 32.54 8.29 32.58
CA THR A 245 33.28 8.69 31.38
C THR A 245 33.61 7.51 30.46
N GLY A 246 33.92 6.34 31.02
CA GLY A 246 34.14 5.11 30.27
C GLY A 246 32.86 4.64 29.58
N ILE A 247 31.71 4.72 30.26
CA ILE A 247 30.40 4.33 29.73
C ILE A 247 29.97 5.25 28.57
N ILE A 248 30.17 6.56 28.69
CA ILE A 248 29.91 7.53 27.61
C ILE A 248 30.78 7.21 26.39
N SER A 249 32.08 6.95 26.61
CA SER A 249 32.99 6.62 25.50
C SER A 249 32.62 5.30 24.82
N LEU A 250 32.23 4.27 25.58
CA LEU A 250 31.77 2.99 25.04
C LEU A 250 30.49 3.18 24.20
N ARG A 251 29.56 4.02 24.64
CA ARG A 251 28.34 4.36 23.90
C ARG A 251 28.65 5.02 22.57
N GLU A 252 29.54 6.01 22.55
CA GLU A 252 29.96 6.70 21.32
C GLU A 252 30.68 5.76 20.35
N LEU A 253 31.57 4.91 20.87
CA LEU A 253 32.29 3.91 20.08
C LEU A 253 31.34 2.86 19.47
N ILE A 254 30.36 2.36 20.24
CA ILE A 254 29.34 1.44 19.72
C ILE A 254 28.54 2.10 18.58
N ASP A 255 28.16 3.37 18.74
CA ASP A 255 27.43 4.09 17.71
C ASP A 255 28.25 4.26 16.43
N PHE A 256 29.50 4.68 16.59
CA PHE A 256 30.42 4.87 15.48
C PHE A 256 30.66 3.56 14.72
N ILE A 257 31.01 2.49 15.42
CA ILE A 257 31.29 1.19 14.81
C ILE A 257 30.04 0.66 14.11
N ALA A 258 28.84 0.77 14.71
CA ALA A 258 27.59 0.36 14.06
C ALA A 258 27.31 1.14 12.75
N HIS A 259 27.64 2.44 12.71
CA HIS A 259 27.50 3.28 11.52
C HIS A 259 28.54 3.01 10.42
N VAL A 260 29.69 2.42 10.75
CA VAL A 260 30.78 2.15 9.80
C VAL A 260 30.97 0.65 9.51
N ALA A 261 30.21 -0.23 10.18
CA ALA A 261 30.38 -1.68 10.09
C ALA A 261 30.30 -2.28 8.67
N ASP A 262 29.53 -1.68 7.77
CA ASP A 262 29.41 -2.05 6.34
C ASP A 262 30.68 -1.75 5.53
N CYS A 263 31.50 -0.82 6.00
CA CYS A 263 32.70 -0.37 5.32
C CYS A 263 33.90 -1.27 5.60
N TYR A 264 33.93 -1.89 6.79
CA TYR A 264 35.05 -2.72 7.26
C TYR A 264 34.57 -4.11 7.71
N PRO A 265 33.93 -4.90 6.83
CA PRO A 265 33.29 -6.17 7.19
C PRO A 265 34.28 -7.23 7.68
N THR A 266 35.58 -7.08 7.41
CA THR A 266 36.61 -7.99 7.90
C THR A 266 36.90 -7.80 9.38
N ILE A 267 36.79 -6.57 9.88
CA ILE A 267 37.12 -6.20 11.27
C ILE A 267 35.88 -6.36 12.14
N THR A 268 34.70 -5.98 11.63
CA THR A 268 33.44 -5.92 12.40
C THR A 268 32.64 -7.22 12.42
N LYS A 269 33.22 -8.38 12.05
CA LYS A 269 32.50 -9.66 11.99
C LYS A 269 31.90 -10.07 13.33
N ASP A 270 32.67 -9.89 14.39
CA ASP A 270 32.29 -10.36 15.73
C ASP A 270 31.47 -9.32 16.50
N PHE A 271 31.47 -8.07 16.04
CA PHE A 271 30.79 -6.94 16.70
C PHE A 271 29.30 -7.19 17.01
N PRO A 272 28.48 -7.76 16.09
CA PRO A 272 27.08 -8.05 16.40
C PRO A 272 26.91 -9.08 17.53
N GLN A 273 27.74 -10.13 17.54
CA GLN A 273 27.71 -11.15 18.59
C GLN A 273 28.14 -10.56 19.93
N GLN A 274 29.17 -9.72 19.93
CA GLN A 274 29.65 -9.04 21.14
C GLN A 274 28.56 -8.17 21.79
N LEU A 275 27.75 -7.47 20.99
CA LEU A 275 26.61 -6.69 21.51
C LEU A 275 25.49 -7.59 22.07
N ILE A 276 25.24 -8.74 21.45
CA ILE A 276 24.27 -9.73 21.93
C ILE A 276 24.73 -10.30 23.28
N ASP A 277 26.01 -10.61 23.44
CA ASP A 277 26.57 -11.17 24.66
C ASP A 277 26.46 -10.15 25.82
N ILE A 278 26.79 -8.88 25.56
CA ILE A 278 26.63 -7.79 26.54
C ILE A 278 25.18 -7.69 27.03
N LEU A 279 24.21 -7.73 26.11
CA LEU A 279 22.80 -7.66 26.47
C LEU A 279 22.33 -8.90 27.24
N THR A 280 22.66 -10.10 26.77
CA THR A 280 22.16 -11.34 27.39
C THR A 280 22.71 -11.54 28.79
N GLN A 281 23.97 -11.18 29.06
CA GLN A 281 24.62 -11.38 30.35
C GLN A 281 24.36 -10.24 31.35
N HIS A 282 24.30 -8.99 30.90
CA HIS A 282 24.29 -7.82 31.80
C HIS A 282 23.04 -6.93 31.67
N HIS A 283 21.94 -7.41 31.07
CA HIS A 283 20.74 -6.56 30.83
C HIS A 283 20.20 -5.86 32.08
N LEU A 284 20.35 -6.40 33.29
CA LEU A 284 19.86 -5.75 34.53
C LEU A 284 20.79 -4.65 35.06
N VAL A 285 22.09 -4.77 34.86
CA VAL A 285 23.12 -3.87 35.42
C VAL A 285 23.39 -2.68 34.49
N LEU A 286 23.13 -2.84 33.18
CA LEU A 286 23.36 -1.79 32.19
C LEU A 286 22.60 -0.48 32.46
N GLU A 287 23.30 0.64 32.28
CA GLU A 287 22.71 1.98 32.27
C GLU A 287 21.58 2.06 31.22
N PRO A 288 20.45 2.73 31.51
CA PRO A 288 19.34 2.89 30.56
C PRO A 288 19.78 3.40 29.18
N GLU A 289 20.61 4.45 29.11
CA GLU A 289 21.02 5.05 27.83
C GLU A 289 21.90 4.14 26.98
N LEU A 290 22.88 3.48 27.60
CA LEU A 290 23.73 2.49 26.93
C LEU A 290 22.88 1.32 26.39
N ARG A 291 21.90 0.86 27.17
CA ARG A 291 21.01 -0.23 26.76
C ARG A 291 20.16 0.13 25.54
N GLU A 292 19.58 1.33 25.53
CA GLU A 292 18.83 1.83 24.37
C GLU A 292 19.72 1.95 23.13
N LYS A 293 20.97 2.40 23.32
CA LYS A 293 21.92 2.54 22.23
C LYS A 293 22.37 1.21 21.65
N ILE A 294 22.62 0.20 22.47
CA ILE A 294 22.97 -1.15 22.00
C ILE A 294 21.81 -1.77 21.22
N VAL A 295 20.58 -1.69 21.73
CA VAL A 295 19.39 -2.19 21.00
C VAL A 295 19.19 -1.42 19.69
N GLY A 296 19.38 -0.10 19.71
CA GLY A 296 19.34 0.73 18.50
C GLY A 296 20.40 0.35 17.47
N SER A 297 21.61 0.03 17.93
CA SER A 297 22.75 -0.38 17.10
C SER A 297 22.53 -1.76 16.48
N LEU A 298 21.99 -2.73 17.22
CA LEU A 298 21.60 -4.04 16.69
C LEU A 298 20.54 -3.93 15.58
N VAL A 299 19.55 -3.05 15.76
CA VAL A 299 18.54 -2.79 14.72
C VAL A 299 19.16 -2.12 13.50
N LEU A 300 20.14 -1.23 13.68
CA LEU A 300 20.88 -0.61 12.58
C LEU A 300 21.70 -1.64 11.81
N LEU A 301 22.41 -2.53 12.51
CA LEU A 301 23.18 -3.62 11.91
C LEU A 301 22.29 -4.58 11.11
N ARG A 302 21.09 -4.88 11.61
CA ARG A 302 20.08 -5.63 10.84
C ARG A 302 19.65 -4.87 9.58
N LYS A 303 19.39 -3.57 9.66
CA LYS A 303 19.04 -2.77 8.46
C LYS A 303 20.14 -2.76 7.40
N LYS A 304 21.39 -2.97 7.81
CA LYS A 304 22.56 -3.12 6.95
C LYS A 304 22.81 -4.56 6.50
N GLU A 305 21.91 -5.49 6.82
CA GLU A 305 21.99 -6.91 6.46
C GLU A 305 23.22 -7.64 7.05
N LEU A 306 23.83 -7.10 8.12
CA LEU A 306 24.93 -7.75 8.86
C LEU A 306 24.44 -8.75 9.92
N LEU A 307 23.16 -8.67 10.27
CA LEU A 307 22.48 -9.53 11.24
C LEU A 307 21.20 -10.09 10.63
N ASP A 308 20.93 -11.38 10.83
CA ASP A 308 19.66 -11.97 10.45
C ASP A 308 18.55 -11.56 11.43
N SER A 309 17.33 -11.42 10.89
CA SER A 309 16.14 -11.06 11.67
C SER A 309 15.80 -12.17 12.69
N ALA A 310 16.05 -13.44 12.36
CA ALA A 310 15.80 -14.54 13.30
C ALA A 310 16.69 -14.42 14.56
N THR A 311 17.99 -14.16 14.38
CA THR A 311 18.94 -13.97 15.48
C THR A 311 18.62 -12.73 16.31
N LEU A 312 18.24 -11.62 15.68
CA LEU A 312 17.85 -10.41 16.39
C LEU A 312 16.61 -10.64 17.27
N LEU A 313 15.58 -11.31 16.74
CA LEU A 313 14.37 -11.55 17.51
C LEU A 313 14.62 -12.56 18.65
N GLN A 314 15.35 -13.64 18.39
CA GLN A 314 15.70 -14.64 19.43
C GLN A 314 16.46 -14.02 20.62
N THR A 315 17.21 -12.94 20.42
CA THR A 315 17.91 -12.23 21.49
C THR A 315 17.03 -11.21 22.21
N LEU A 316 16.23 -10.44 21.45
CA LEU A 316 15.36 -9.39 22.03
C LEU A 316 14.16 -9.93 22.80
N PHE A 317 13.59 -11.08 22.40
CA PHE A 317 12.40 -11.64 23.04
C PHE A 317 12.60 -12.08 24.51
N PRO A 318 13.64 -12.85 24.85
CA PRO A 318 13.92 -13.20 26.24
C PRO A 318 14.13 -11.96 27.12
N ILE A 319 14.83 -10.94 26.60
CA ILE A 319 15.10 -9.68 27.31
C ILE A 319 13.80 -8.91 27.58
N LEU A 320 12.86 -8.91 26.63
CA LEU A 320 11.54 -8.31 26.81
C LEU A 320 10.79 -8.92 28.01
N ILE A 321 10.95 -10.23 28.22
CA ILE A 321 10.27 -10.99 29.27
C ILE A 321 10.96 -10.85 30.63
N SER A 322 12.29 -10.83 30.66
CA SER A 322 13.08 -10.78 31.89
C SER A 322 13.21 -9.37 32.48
N THR A 323 13.09 -8.31 31.66
CA THR A 323 13.45 -6.96 32.10
C THR A 323 12.35 -6.26 32.91
N PRO A 324 12.65 -5.73 34.12
CA PRO A 324 11.69 -4.95 34.91
C PRO A 324 11.46 -3.52 34.38
N SER A 325 12.39 -2.93 33.62
CA SER A 325 12.28 -1.55 33.12
C SER A 325 11.14 -1.37 32.11
N LYS A 326 10.27 -0.37 32.33
CA LYS A 326 9.12 -0.06 31.45
C LYS A 326 9.55 0.58 30.13
N THR A 327 10.54 1.48 30.16
CA THR A 327 11.03 2.21 28.98
C THR A 327 11.68 1.26 27.98
N LEU A 328 12.57 0.39 28.47
CA LEU A 328 13.22 -0.62 27.63
C LEU A 328 12.21 -1.57 27.01
N ARG A 329 11.22 -2.06 27.79
CA ARG A 329 10.19 -2.96 27.26
C ARG A 329 9.40 -2.31 26.12
N ALA A 330 9.07 -1.03 26.24
CA ALA A 330 8.40 -0.28 25.18
C ALA A 330 9.30 -0.15 23.93
N LEU A 331 10.58 0.18 24.12
CA LEU A 331 11.55 0.29 23.02
C LEU A 331 11.73 -1.05 22.30
N ILE A 332 12.01 -2.13 23.03
CA ILE A 332 12.19 -3.48 22.45
C ILE A 332 10.93 -3.91 21.70
N PHE A 333 9.75 -3.73 22.31
CA PHE A 333 8.48 -4.04 21.66
C PHE A 333 8.29 -3.29 20.34
N GLN A 334 8.57 -1.98 20.33
CA GLN A 334 8.50 -1.18 19.11
C GLN A 334 9.52 -1.63 18.06
N LYS A 335 10.76 -1.97 18.46
CA LYS A 335 11.79 -2.46 17.54
C LYS A 335 11.44 -3.82 16.95
N ILE A 336 10.94 -4.76 17.73
CA ILE A 336 10.44 -6.06 17.26
C ILE A 336 9.34 -5.87 16.21
N LEU A 337 8.37 -4.99 16.47
CA LEU A 337 7.30 -4.68 15.52
C LEU A 337 7.82 -4.07 14.22
N MET A 338 8.76 -3.12 14.32
CA MET A 338 9.40 -2.53 13.13
C MET A 338 10.18 -3.56 12.32
N ASP A 339 10.85 -4.48 13.00
CA ASP A 339 11.62 -5.56 12.38
C ASP A 339 10.70 -6.52 11.62
N LEU A 340 9.67 -7.04 12.28
CA LEU A 340 8.66 -7.91 11.67
C LEU A 340 7.95 -7.24 10.50
N ARG A 341 7.60 -5.94 10.62
CA ARG A 341 7.00 -5.18 9.52
C ARG A 341 7.94 -5.09 8.32
N SER A 342 9.21 -4.77 8.55
CA SER A 342 10.17 -4.60 7.46
C SER A 342 10.57 -5.93 6.82
N SER A 343 10.63 -7.03 7.58
CA SER A 343 10.84 -8.38 7.05
C SER A 343 9.68 -8.84 6.16
N ASN A 344 8.46 -8.40 6.45
CA ASN A 344 7.24 -8.75 5.69
C ASN A 344 6.82 -7.66 4.69
N ALA A 345 7.63 -6.62 4.45
CA ALA A 345 7.21 -5.46 3.65
C ALA A 345 7.13 -5.73 2.14
N LYS A 346 7.95 -6.67 1.63
CA LYS A 346 7.94 -7.06 0.21
C LYS A 346 7.13 -8.33 -0.01
N THR A 347 7.46 -9.38 0.74
CA THR A 347 6.81 -10.69 0.72
C THR A 347 6.71 -11.21 2.15
N THR A 348 5.72 -12.05 2.43
CA THR A 348 5.55 -12.68 3.75
C THR A 348 6.68 -13.68 4.02
N ASN A 349 7.49 -13.42 5.05
CA ASN A 349 8.56 -14.34 5.45
C ASN A 349 8.00 -15.42 6.37
N HIS A 350 7.50 -16.50 5.76
CA HIS A 350 6.86 -17.61 6.48
C HIS A 350 7.79 -18.29 7.50
N LYS A 351 9.09 -18.43 7.22
CA LYS A 351 10.05 -19.07 8.14
C LYS A 351 10.21 -18.26 9.43
N LEU A 352 10.40 -16.95 9.30
CA LEU A 352 10.52 -16.05 10.44
C LEU A 352 9.21 -16.02 11.25
N ASN A 353 8.08 -15.86 10.57
CA ASN A 353 6.76 -15.78 11.20
C ASN A 353 6.44 -17.07 11.96
N ARG A 354 6.67 -18.25 11.36
CA ARG A 354 6.44 -19.56 12.02
C ARG A 354 7.34 -19.77 13.24
N THR A 355 8.61 -19.35 13.15
CA THR A 355 9.54 -19.41 14.29
C THR A 355 9.04 -18.53 15.44
N MET A 356 8.64 -17.29 15.15
CA MET A 356 8.13 -16.37 16.17
C MET A 356 6.80 -16.83 16.76
N GLN A 357 5.85 -17.27 15.93
CA GLN A 357 4.58 -17.83 16.38
C GLN A 357 4.80 -19.03 17.31
N THR A 358 5.78 -19.89 17.02
CA THR A 358 6.14 -21.03 17.88
C THR A 358 6.69 -20.57 19.23
N VAL A 359 7.56 -19.55 19.24
CA VAL A 359 8.06 -18.95 20.49
C VAL A 359 6.91 -18.37 21.33
N LEU A 360 5.96 -17.67 20.70
CA LEU A 360 4.79 -17.11 21.38
C LEU A 360 3.84 -18.21 21.89
N PHE A 361 3.63 -19.26 21.11
CA PHE A 361 2.80 -20.40 21.50
C PHE A 361 3.39 -21.07 22.75
N ASN A 362 4.70 -21.36 22.74
CA ASN A 362 5.41 -21.95 23.87
C ASN A 362 5.34 -21.05 25.11
N LEU A 363 5.39 -19.72 24.94
CA LEU A 363 5.27 -18.77 26.05
C LEU A 363 3.92 -18.83 26.76
N VAL A 364 2.84 -19.11 26.02
CA VAL A 364 1.48 -19.21 26.58
C VAL A 364 1.21 -20.59 27.17
N THR A 365 1.74 -21.65 26.56
CA THR A 365 1.52 -23.04 27.00
C THR A 365 2.41 -23.47 28.16
N SER A 366 3.67 -23.00 28.22
CA SER A 366 4.63 -23.43 29.23
C SER A 366 4.21 -23.04 30.65
N ASP A 367 3.60 -21.86 30.81
CA ASP A 367 3.16 -21.36 32.11
C ASP A 367 1.83 -20.61 32.00
N ARG A 368 0.74 -21.34 32.23
CA ARG A 368 -0.64 -20.83 32.12
C ARG A 368 -1.03 -19.88 33.27
N THR A 369 -0.22 -19.78 34.32
CA THR A 369 -0.47 -18.90 35.48
C THR A 369 0.22 -17.54 35.32
N SER A 370 1.34 -17.53 34.58
CA SER A 370 2.18 -16.35 34.45
C SER A 370 1.56 -15.24 33.60
N SER A 371 1.92 -14.00 33.96
CA SER A 371 1.56 -12.81 33.18
C SER A 371 2.42 -12.63 31.92
N LYS A 372 3.44 -13.47 31.70
CA LYS A 372 4.35 -13.40 30.54
C LYS A 372 3.61 -13.57 29.20
N GLY A 373 2.55 -14.38 29.17
CA GLY A 373 1.68 -14.56 27.99
C GLY A 373 1.01 -13.27 27.50
N LEU A 374 0.96 -12.21 28.32
CA LEU A 374 0.48 -10.89 27.91
C LEU A 374 1.28 -10.32 26.73
N TRP A 375 2.59 -10.58 26.66
CA TRP A 375 3.42 -10.09 25.56
C TRP A 375 3.12 -10.80 24.25
N ALA A 376 2.82 -12.10 24.30
CA ALA A 376 2.35 -12.84 23.13
C ALA A 376 1.07 -12.23 22.58
N ILE A 377 0.06 -11.98 23.43
CA ILE A 377 -1.21 -11.35 23.05
C ILE A 377 -1.02 -9.96 22.45
N LYS A 378 -0.20 -9.13 23.10
CA LYS A 378 0.03 -7.76 22.61
C LYS A 378 0.66 -7.76 21.22
N LEU A 379 1.62 -8.66 21.00
CA LEU A 379 2.31 -8.75 19.73
C LEU A 379 1.42 -9.34 18.63
N THR A 380 0.73 -10.44 18.89
CA THR A 380 -0.21 -11.06 17.93
C THR A 380 -1.32 -10.08 17.55
N ARG A 381 -1.92 -9.37 18.52
CA ARG A 381 -2.95 -8.37 18.25
C ARG A 381 -2.46 -7.23 17.37
N GLU A 382 -1.28 -6.68 17.65
CA GLU A 382 -0.73 -5.57 16.86
C GLU A 382 -0.35 -6.01 15.44
N LEU A 383 0.13 -7.25 15.26
CA LEU A 383 0.45 -7.82 13.95
C LEU A 383 -0.81 -8.18 13.15
N TRP A 384 -1.89 -8.58 13.82
CA TRP A 384 -3.21 -8.83 13.22
C TRP A 384 -3.82 -7.53 12.69
N LYS A 385 -3.85 -6.48 13.53
CA LYS A 385 -4.34 -5.14 13.13
C LYS A 385 -3.62 -4.59 11.90
N ARG A 386 -2.31 -4.86 11.78
CA ARG A 386 -1.48 -4.39 10.67
C ARG A 386 -1.52 -5.30 9.43
N GLN A 387 -2.39 -6.31 9.41
CA GLN A 387 -2.49 -7.32 8.34
C GLN A 387 -1.17 -8.06 8.04
N ILE A 388 -0.26 -8.20 9.02
CA ILE A 388 1.00 -8.94 8.81
C ILE A 388 0.77 -10.43 9.09
N TRP A 389 0.00 -10.74 10.14
CA TRP A 389 -0.38 -12.11 10.49
C TRP A 389 -1.88 -12.26 10.31
N THR A 390 -2.28 -13.07 9.34
CA THR A 390 -3.67 -13.46 9.05
C THR A 390 -3.84 -14.99 9.08
N ASP A 391 -2.90 -15.68 9.73
CA ASP A 391 -2.77 -17.14 9.67
C ASP A 391 -3.54 -17.83 10.79
N ALA A 392 -3.98 -19.07 10.54
CA ALA A 392 -4.62 -19.93 11.55
C ALA A 392 -3.76 -20.15 12.80
N LYS A 393 -2.43 -20.19 12.66
CA LYS A 393 -1.51 -20.36 13.80
C LYS A 393 -1.47 -19.16 14.74
N ALA A 394 -1.66 -17.94 14.23
CA ALA A 394 -1.80 -16.77 15.07
C ALA A 394 -3.10 -16.84 15.90
N VAL A 395 -4.18 -17.33 15.30
CA VAL A 395 -5.47 -17.57 15.96
C VAL A 395 -5.33 -18.68 17.02
N GLU A 396 -4.55 -19.73 16.75
CA GLU A 396 -4.28 -20.81 17.70
C GLU A 396 -3.56 -20.30 18.98
N VAL A 397 -2.58 -19.40 18.85
CA VAL A 397 -1.95 -18.73 19.99
C VAL A 397 -2.99 -17.97 20.83
N MET A 398 -3.93 -17.30 20.17
CA MET A 398 -4.98 -16.53 20.85
C MET A 398 -6.06 -17.42 21.48
N LYS A 399 -6.40 -18.55 20.85
CA LYS A 399 -7.24 -19.61 21.40
C LYS A 399 -6.65 -20.08 22.73
N GLU A 400 -5.38 -20.49 22.73
CA GLU A 400 -4.73 -20.98 23.95
C GLU A 400 -4.59 -19.90 25.02
N ALA A 401 -4.35 -18.64 24.63
CA ALA A 401 -4.30 -17.51 25.56
C ALA A 401 -5.64 -17.29 26.28
N SER A 402 -6.77 -17.45 25.58
CA SER A 402 -8.09 -17.35 26.18
C SER A 402 -8.42 -18.51 27.15
N LEU A 403 -7.76 -19.66 26.98
CA LEU A 403 -7.86 -20.83 27.86
C LEU A 403 -6.86 -20.80 29.02
N SER A 404 -6.05 -19.75 29.18
CA SER A 404 -5.10 -19.61 30.31
C SER A 404 -5.81 -19.44 31.67
N GLN A 405 -5.04 -19.42 32.77
CA GLN A 405 -5.60 -19.19 34.13
C GLN A 405 -5.46 -17.73 34.59
N ASN A 406 -4.59 -16.95 33.94
CA ASN A 406 -4.35 -15.56 34.31
C ASN A 406 -5.42 -14.62 33.73
N GLU A 407 -6.09 -13.84 34.58
CA GLU A 407 -7.18 -12.93 34.19
C GLU A 407 -6.82 -12.00 33.03
N LYS A 408 -5.61 -11.41 33.04
CA LYS A 408 -5.19 -10.44 32.02
C LYS A 408 -4.94 -11.10 30.66
N VAL A 409 -4.46 -12.35 30.68
CA VAL A 409 -4.18 -13.14 29.48
C VAL A 409 -5.49 -13.62 28.88
N ILE A 410 -6.43 -14.11 29.70
CA ILE A 410 -7.79 -14.50 29.29
C ILE A 410 -8.49 -13.31 28.62
N VAL A 411 -8.58 -12.16 29.30
CA VAL A 411 -9.26 -10.96 28.78
C VAL A 411 -8.60 -10.46 27.50
N GLY A 412 -7.27 -10.52 27.40
CA GLY A 412 -6.54 -10.15 26.19
C GLY A 412 -6.86 -11.07 25.00
N GLY A 413 -6.95 -12.38 25.23
CA GLY A 413 -7.35 -13.37 24.22
C GLY A 413 -8.80 -13.20 23.77
N VAL A 414 -9.73 -13.03 24.72
CA VAL A 414 -11.16 -12.85 24.42
C VAL A 414 -11.42 -11.56 23.65
N ARG A 415 -10.80 -10.44 24.06
CA ARG A 415 -10.95 -9.15 23.37
C ARG A 415 -10.44 -9.17 21.94
N PHE A 416 -9.44 -10.00 21.64
CA PHE A 416 -8.97 -10.18 20.27
C PHE A 416 -10.06 -10.78 19.37
N PHE A 417 -10.80 -11.79 19.83
CA PHE A 417 -11.89 -12.36 19.04
C PHE A 417 -13.15 -11.46 18.97
N LEU A 418 -13.37 -10.61 19.97
CA LEU A 418 -14.51 -9.68 19.99
C LEU A 418 -14.28 -8.39 19.20
N GLY A 419 -13.05 -7.87 19.21
CA GLY A 419 -12.73 -6.55 18.65
C GLY A 419 -11.51 -6.50 17.75
N GLY A 420 -10.74 -7.58 17.60
CA GLY A 420 -9.53 -7.60 16.76
C GLY A 420 -9.83 -7.31 15.29
N ASP A 421 -10.98 -7.72 14.79
CA ASP A 421 -11.41 -7.48 13.42
C ASP A 421 -11.95 -6.05 13.22
N LYS A 422 -12.69 -5.49 14.19
CA LYS A 422 -13.12 -4.07 14.14
C LYS A 422 -11.94 -3.11 14.20
N GLU A 423 -10.97 -3.38 15.08
CA GLU A 423 -9.76 -2.57 15.18
C GLU A 423 -8.85 -2.69 13.95
N ARG A 424 -9.01 -3.76 13.15
CA ARG A 424 -8.32 -3.95 11.89
C ARG A 424 -8.98 -3.11 10.79
N GLU A 425 -10.30 -3.16 10.70
CA GLU A 425 -11.09 -2.32 9.77
C GLU A 425 -10.85 -0.81 10.03
N GLU A 426 -10.88 -0.38 11.30
CA GLU A 426 -10.61 1.01 11.67
C GLU A 426 -9.21 1.49 11.23
N MET A 427 -8.19 0.64 11.34
CA MET A 427 -6.81 0.99 10.95
C MET A 427 -6.65 1.07 9.43
N GLU A 428 -7.38 0.25 8.67
CA GLU A 428 -7.43 0.33 7.21
C GLU A 428 -8.06 1.65 6.74
N ASP A 429 -9.12 2.08 7.42
CA ASP A 429 -9.77 3.37 7.15
C ASP A 429 -8.86 4.55 7.50
N GLU A 430 -8.17 4.52 8.64
CA GLU A 430 -7.17 5.53 9.01
C GLU A 430 -6.00 5.59 8.01
N SER A 431 -5.57 4.45 7.46
CA SER A 431 -4.56 4.38 6.40
C SER A 431 -5.03 4.97 5.06
N SER A 432 -6.34 5.01 4.82
CA SER A 432 -6.96 5.57 3.62
C SER A 432 -7.16 7.10 3.71
N ASP A 433 -6.97 7.67 4.90
CA ASP A 433 -7.12 9.09 5.23
C ASP A 433 -5.84 9.94 5.05
N GLU A 434 -4.87 9.47 4.26
CA GLU A 434 -3.88 10.38 3.66
C GLU A 434 -4.60 11.37 2.72
N GLU A 435 -4.85 12.58 3.23
CA GLU A 435 -5.42 13.78 2.58
C GLU A 435 -6.29 13.50 1.34
N THR A 436 -7.61 13.47 1.50
CA THR A 436 -8.55 13.47 0.37
C THR A 436 -8.31 14.67 -0.56
N ILE A 437 -7.55 14.47 -1.64
CA ILE A 437 -7.33 15.48 -2.67
C ILE A 437 -8.63 15.65 -3.46
N ASP A 438 -9.36 16.73 -3.19
CA ASP A 438 -10.55 17.11 -3.98
C ASP A 438 -10.14 17.53 -5.40
N LEU A 439 -10.27 16.60 -6.35
CA LEU A 439 -9.94 16.78 -7.76
C LEU A 439 -10.76 17.93 -8.39
N GLY A 440 -11.96 18.20 -7.88
CA GLY A 440 -12.83 19.29 -8.32
C GLY A 440 -12.26 20.66 -7.94
N ARG A 441 -11.81 20.80 -6.70
CA ARG A 441 -11.16 22.02 -6.20
C ARG A 441 -9.85 22.33 -6.93
N VAL A 442 -9.03 21.31 -7.17
CA VAL A 442 -7.75 21.45 -7.90
C VAL A 442 -7.97 21.84 -9.36
N LYS A 443 -8.92 21.19 -10.06
CA LYS A 443 -9.30 21.54 -11.45
C LYS A 443 -9.84 22.97 -11.54
N HIS A 444 -10.68 23.38 -10.59
CA HIS A 444 -11.26 24.71 -10.54
C HIS A 444 -10.20 25.81 -10.30
N GLN A 445 -9.22 25.58 -9.42
CA GLN A 445 -8.11 26.50 -9.20
C GLN A 445 -7.21 26.71 -10.43
N VAL A 446 -7.05 25.67 -11.26
CA VAL A 446 -6.32 25.76 -12.53
C VAL A 446 -7.14 26.45 -13.62
N GLY A 447 -8.47 26.34 -13.58
CA GLY A 447 -9.36 27.06 -14.50
C GLY A 447 -9.40 28.58 -14.28
N ILE A 448 -9.21 29.05 -13.04
CA ILE A 448 -9.27 30.47 -12.68
C ILE A 448 -7.98 31.24 -13.03
N ASN A 449 -6.83 30.58 -13.03
CA ASN A 449 -5.53 31.22 -13.24
C ASN A 449 -4.89 30.78 -14.56
N LYS A 450 -4.02 31.61 -15.17
CA LYS A 450 -3.26 31.24 -16.39
C LYS A 450 -2.59 29.87 -16.22
N LYS A 451 -2.77 28.99 -17.21
CA LYS A 451 -2.18 27.65 -17.26
C LYS A 451 -0.65 27.75 -17.26
N THR A 452 -0.01 27.35 -16.17
CA THR A 452 1.45 27.21 -16.08
C THR A 452 1.85 25.74 -16.05
N ARG A 453 3.00 25.39 -16.64
CA ARG A 453 3.52 24.00 -16.72
C ARG A 453 3.70 23.32 -15.35
N LYS A 454 3.91 24.11 -14.29
CA LYS A 454 4.02 23.62 -12.90
C LYS A 454 2.66 23.15 -12.36
N LYS A 455 1.57 23.87 -12.69
CA LYS A 455 0.21 23.55 -12.21
C LYS A 455 -0.42 22.39 -13.00
N SER A 456 -0.13 22.26 -14.30
CA SER A 456 -0.59 21.09 -15.07
C SER A 456 -0.01 19.78 -14.52
N ARG A 457 1.30 19.77 -14.19
CA ARG A 457 1.95 18.64 -13.52
C ARG A 457 1.36 18.33 -12.14
N ALA A 458 0.87 19.33 -11.40
CA ALA A 458 0.21 19.11 -10.11
C ALA A 458 -1.17 18.44 -10.28
N VAL A 459 -1.95 18.84 -11.29
CA VAL A 459 -3.23 18.20 -11.63
C VAL A 459 -3.02 16.76 -12.09
N GLU A 460 -1.99 16.52 -12.90
CA GLU A 460 -1.64 15.21 -13.41
C GLU A 460 -1.21 14.26 -12.27
N LYS A 461 -0.37 14.75 -11.35
CA LYS A 461 -0.02 14.00 -10.12
C LYS A 461 -1.25 13.71 -9.25
N ALA A 462 -2.12 14.70 -9.03
CA ALA A 462 -3.36 14.51 -8.27
C ALA A 462 -4.28 13.46 -8.94
N ARG A 463 -4.40 13.49 -10.27
CA ARG A 463 -5.18 12.51 -11.04
C ARG A 463 -4.56 11.10 -10.97
N ALA A 464 -3.24 10.99 -11.03
CA ALA A 464 -2.55 9.71 -10.88
C ALA A 464 -2.74 9.12 -9.48
N VAL A 465 -2.71 9.95 -8.42
CA VAL A 465 -2.99 9.53 -7.05
C VAL A 465 -4.43 9.04 -6.89
N VAL A 466 -5.41 9.77 -7.43
CA VAL A 466 -6.82 9.36 -7.40
C VAL A 466 -7.04 8.06 -8.18
N LYS A 467 -6.49 7.93 -9.40
CA LYS A 467 -6.60 6.70 -10.20
C LYS A 467 -5.94 5.50 -9.49
N LYS A 468 -4.81 5.72 -8.78
CA LYS A 468 -4.17 4.68 -7.96
C LYS A 468 -5.05 4.30 -6.76
N ARG A 469 -5.76 5.24 -6.15
CA ARG A 469 -6.72 4.98 -5.06
C ARG A 469 -7.98 4.26 -5.55
N GLU A 470 -8.54 4.66 -6.69
CA GLU A 470 -9.67 3.98 -7.32
C GLU A 470 -9.30 2.55 -7.72
N ARG A 471 -8.09 2.32 -8.27
CA ARG A 471 -7.56 0.98 -8.51
C ARG A 471 -7.45 0.15 -7.22
N LYS A 472 -7.03 0.74 -6.10
CA LYS A 472 -6.99 0.05 -4.80
C LYS A 472 -8.40 -0.25 -4.25
N LYS A 473 -9.38 0.61 -4.49
CA LYS A 473 -10.78 0.38 -4.08
C LYS A 473 -11.49 -0.68 -4.94
N ASN A 474 -11.16 -0.72 -6.23
CA ASN A 474 -11.75 -1.67 -7.18
C ASN A 474 -10.98 -2.99 -7.27
N GLN A 475 -9.80 -3.09 -6.66
CA GLN A 475 -9.17 -4.39 -6.45
C GLN A 475 -10.10 -5.19 -5.52
N PRO A 476 -10.40 -6.46 -5.83
CA PRO A 476 -11.14 -7.31 -4.92
C PRO A 476 -10.37 -7.30 -3.60
N HIS A 477 -11.03 -6.86 -2.53
CA HIS A 477 -10.43 -6.98 -1.20
C HIS A 477 -10.06 -8.45 -1.04
N PRO A 478 -8.82 -8.79 -0.65
CA PRO A 478 -8.53 -10.16 -0.26
C PRO A 478 -9.59 -10.54 0.76
N LEU A 479 -10.26 -11.69 0.55
CA LEU A 479 -11.27 -12.21 1.47
C LEU A 479 -10.62 -12.31 2.85
N ASN A 480 -10.87 -11.29 3.66
CA ASN A 480 -10.30 -11.18 4.98
C ASN A 480 -11.14 -12.07 5.87
N PHE A 481 -10.72 -13.33 6.03
CA PHE A 481 -11.38 -14.24 6.95
C PHE A 481 -11.31 -13.67 8.36
N SER A 482 -12.47 -13.53 9.02
CA SER A 482 -12.52 -13.23 10.45
C SER A 482 -11.67 -14.25 11.22
N ALA A 483 -11.05 -13.80 12.32
CA ALA A 483 -10.32 -14.70 13.21
C ALA A 483 -11.18 -15.90 13.66
N LEU A 484 -12.50 -15.75 13.69
CA LEU A 484 -13.45 -16.81 14.06
C LEU A 484 -13.57 -17.91 13.01
N HIS A 485 -13.39 -17.61 11.72
CA HIS A 485 -13.43 -18.60 10.63
C HIS A 485 -12.14 -19.43 10.53
N LEU A 486 -11.05 -18.90 11.06
CA LEU A 486 -9.73 -19.55 11.05
C LEU A 486 -9.51 -20.52 12.23
N LEU A 487 -10.54 -20.75 13.06
CA LEU A 487 -10.50 -21.71 14.15
C LEU A 487 -10.63 -23.15 13.64
N HIS A 488 -9.68 -24.01 14.00
CA HIS A 488 -9.70 -25.43 13.60
C HIS A 488 -10.80 -26.25 14.30
N ASP A 489 -11.11 -25.96 15.55
CA ASP A 489 -12.14 -26.65 16.34
C ASP A 489 -12.91 -25.62 17.17
N PRO A 490 -13.97 -25.02 16.60
CA PRO A 490 -14.77 -24.00 17.27
C PRO A 490 -15.69 -24.60 18.35
N GLN A 491 -16.20 -25.82 18.16
CA GLN A 491 -17.07 -26.51 19.13
C GLN A 491 -16.31 -26.79 20.43
N GLY A 492 -15.19 -27.53 20.34
CA GLY A 492 -14.40 -27.87 21.52
C GLY A 492 -13.82 -26.64 22.21
N PHE A 493 -13.53 -25.58 21.45
CA PHE A 493 -13.10 -24.30 22.02
C PHE A 493 -14.20 -23.62 22.85
N ALA A 494 -15.42 -23.52 22.32
CA ALA A 494 -16.54 -22.89 23.00
C ALA A 494 -16.94 -23.67 24.27
N GLU A 495 -16.95 -25.00 24.20
CA GLU A 495 -17.19 -25.86 25.38
C GLU A 495 -16.11 -25.70 26.45
N ALA A 496 -14.82 -25.69 26.05
CA ALA A 496 -13.72 -25.50 26.98
C ALA A 496 -13.76 -24.14 27.66
N LEU A 497 -14.08 -23.07 26.93
CA LEU A 497 -14.27 -21.73 27.49
C LEU A 497 -15.42 -21.71 28.51
N PHE A 498 -16.57 -22.30 28.15
CA PHE A 498 -17.74 -22.33 29.01
C PHE A 498 -17.49 -23.14 30.29
N ALA A 499 -16.99 -24.36 30.17
CA ALA A 499 -16.73 -25.25 31.30
C ALA A 499 -15.68 -24.64 32.27
N LYS A 500 -14.60 -24.07 31.73
CA LYS A 500 -13.47 -23.58 32.54
C LYS A 500 -13.75 -22.25 33.24
N HIS A 501 -14.38 -21.30 32.54
CA HIS A 501 -14.48 -19.91 33.00
C HIS A 501 -15.88 -19.47 33.46
N LEU A 502 -16.94 -20.06 32.91
CA LEU A 502 -18.33 -19.68 33.21
C LEU A 502 -19.01 -20.64 34.19
N GLN A 503 -18.92 -21.96 33.94
CA GLN A 503 -19.57 -22.98 34.76
C GLN A 503 -18.83 -23.24 36.07
N ASN A 504 -17.49 -23.17 36.07
CA ASN A 504 -16.68 -23.42 37.26
C ASN A 504 -16.84 -22.29 38.30
N THR A 505 -17.33 -22.64 39.48
CA THR A 505 -17.49 -21.70 40.60
C THR A 505 -16.17 -21.18 41.17
N LYS A 506 -15.05 -21.86 40.91
CA LYS A 506 -13.69 -21.45 41.33
C LYS A 506 -13.00 -20.46 40.38
N SER A 507 -13.69 -19.97 39.35
CA SER A 507 -13.12 -18.98 38.43
C SER A 507 -12.85 -17.65 39.16
N ASN A 508 -11.64 -17.11 39.08
CA ASN A 508 -11.28 -15.79 39.66
C ASN A 508 -11.82 -14.58 38.86
N LEU A 509 -12.67 -14.80 37.85
CA LEU A 509 -13.14 -13.75 36.94
C LEU A 509 -14.25 -12.89 37.55
N ASN A 510 -14.13 -11.57 37.38
CA ASN A 510 -15.19 -10.62 37.72
C ASN A 510 -16.39 -10.76 36.77
N LEU A 511 -17.58 -10.29 37.17
CA LEU A 511 -18.81 -10.38 36.38
C LEU A 511 -18.65 -9.77 34.97
N GLU A 512 -17.98 -8.63 34.85
CA GLU A 512 -17.69 -7.99 33.54
C GLU A 512 -16.79 -8.86 32.65
N GLN A 513 -15.79 -9.52 33.24
CA GLN A 513 -14.89 -10.41 32.49
C GLN A 513 -15.62 -11.69 32.07
N LYS A 514 -16.49 -12.23 32.92
CA LYS A 514 -17.38 -13.34 32.58
C LYS A 514 -18.33 -12.97 31.45
N LEU A 515 -18.83 -11.74 31.43
CA LEU A 515 -19.68 -11.23 30.36
C LEU A 515 -18.94 -11.16 29.02
N LEU A 516 -17.66 -10.74 29.01
CA LEU A 516 -16.84 -10.79 27.79
C LEU A 516 -16.64 -12.23 27.28
N VAL A 517 -16.36 -13.18 28.17
CA VAL A 517 -16.24 -14.60 27.79
C VAL A 517 -17.57 -15.11 27.23
N LEU A 518 -18.69 -14.74 27.87
CA LEU A 518 -20.03 -15.13 27.44
C LEU A 518 -20.38 -14.58 26.06
N GLN A 519 -20.04 -13.32 25.77
CA GLN A 519 -20.21 -12.71 24.44
C GLN A 519 -19.42 -13.44 23.35
N LEU A 520 -18.23 -13.92 23.68
CA LEU A 520 -17.43 -14.70 22.73
C LEU A 520 -18.06 -16.07 22.48
N VAL A 521 -18.46 -16.77 23.55
CA VAL A 521 -19.12 -18.08 23.44
C VAL A 521 -20.42 -17.97 22.65
N SER A 522 -21.26 -16.97 22.93
CA SER A 522 -22.51 -16.77 22.20
C SER A 522 -22.29 -16.43 20.72
N ARG A 523 -21.26 -15.64 20.40
CA ARG A 523 -20.88 -15.33 19.01
C ARG A 523 -20.41 -16.59 18.27
N LEU A 524 -19.58 -17.41 18.90
CA LEU A 524 -19.13 -18.69 18.33
C LEU A 524 -20.31 -19.63 18.07
N VAL A 525 -21.24 -19.72 19.03
CA VAL A 525 -22.44 -20.55 18.91
C VAL A 525 -23.33 -20.12 17.76
N GLY A 526 -23.61 -18.82 17.64
CA GLY A 526 -24.45 -18.30 16.56
C GLY A 526 -23.82 -18.44 15.17
N LEU A 527 -22.51 -18.15 15.06
CA LEU A 527 -21.81 -18.14 13.77
C LEU A 527 -21.59 -19.56 13.24
N HIS A 528 -21.05 -20.46 14.07
CA HIS A 528 -20.71 -21.84 13.68
C HIS A 528 -21.86 -22.83 13.92
N ARG A 529 -23.03 -22.36 14.37
CA ARG A 529 -24.21 -23.18 14.71
C ARG A 529 -23.88 -24.34 15.67
N LEU A 530 -23.26 -23.98 16.80
CA LEU A 530 -22.73 -24.92 17.79
C LEU A 530 -23.78 -25.36 18.81
N HIS A 531 -23.66 -26.57 19.36
CA HIS A 531 -24.61 -27.10 20.36
C HIS A 531 -24.00 -27.10 21.76
N ILE A 532 -24.40 -26.14 22.63
CA ILE A 532 -23.98 -26.11 24.05
C ILE A 532 -25.22 -25.99 24.95
N MET A 533 -25.82 -27.11 25.32
CA MET A 533 -27.10 -27.12 26.07
C MET A 533 -27.00 -26.45 27.45
N HIS A 534 -25.88 -26.62 28.14
CA HIS A 534 -25.64 -26.03 29.45
C HIS A 534 -25.60 -24.49 29.43
N LEU A 535 -25.32 -23.87 28.29
CA LEU A 535 -25.28 -22.41 28.13
C LEU A 535 -26.64 -21.77 28.41
N TYR A 536 -27.73 -22.40 27.94
CA TYR A 536 -29.09 -21.87 28.10
C TYR A 536 -29.55 -21.95 29.56
N SER A 537 -29.20 -23.03 30.27
CA SER A 537 -29.43 -23.13 31.72
C SER A 537 -28.69 -22.04 32.52
N TYR A 538 -27.49 -21.65 32.06
CA TYR A 538 -26.72 -20.57 32.68
C TYR A 538 -27.39 -19.21 32.50
N PHE A 539 -27.95 -18.92 31.31
CA PHE A 539 -28.72 -17.68 31.08
C PHE A 539 -29.92 -17.55 32.03
N GLN A 540 -30.61 -18.65 32.34
CA GLN A 540 -31.76 -18.63 33.24
C GLN A 540 -31.46 -17.97 34.58
N LYS A 541 -30.24 -18.07 35.12
CA LYS A 541 -29.84 -17.40 36.38
C LYS A 541 -29.75 -15.88 36.27
N TYR A 542 -29.36 -15.34 35.11
CA TYR A 542 -29.01 -13.92 34.93
C TYR A 542 -30.10 -13.10 34.22
N LEU A 543 -31.17 -13.75 33.73
CA LEU A 543 -32.32 -13.10 33.10
C LEU A 543 -33.28 -12.50 34.15
N THR A 544 -32.80 -11.52 34.92
CA THR A 544 -33.66 -10.72 35.83
C THR A 544 -33.39 -9.22 35.62
N PRO A 545 -34.40 -8.34 35.59
CA PRO A 545 -34.20 -6.91 35.32
C PRO A 545 -33.31 -6.19 36.34
N ARG A 546 -33.20 -6.72 37.56
CA ARG A 546 -32.38 -6.14 38.65
C ARG A 546 -30.88 -6.41 38.47
N GLN A 547 -30.51 -7.38 37.65
CA GLN A 547 -29.13 -7.77 37.43
C GLN A 547 -28.34 -6.64 36.76
N ALA A 548 -27.03 -6.56 36.97
CA ALA A 548 -26.20 -5.58 36.26
C ALA A 548 -25.98 -6.02 34.79
N SER A 549 -26.02 -5.07 33.86
CA SER A 549 -25.75 -5.29 32.42
C SER A 549 -26.63 -6.35 31.74
N VAL A 550 -27.91 -6.45 32.15
CA VAL A 550 -28.86 -7.46 31.65
C VAL A 550 -29.05 -7.43 30.15
N THR A 551 -29.00 -6.23 29.55
CA THR A 551 -29.14 -6.03 28.10
C THR A 551 -28.03 -6.72 27.31
N SER A 552 -26.84 -6.85 27.90
CA SER A 552 -25.75 -7.64 27.32
C SER A 552 -25.99 -9.16 27.42
N PHE A 553 -26.62 -9.63 28.51
CA PHE A 553 -27.03 -11.03 28.63
C PHE A 553 -28.14 -11.38 27.63
N LEU A 554 -29.13 -10.49 27.45
CA LEU A 554 -30.19 -10.63 26.45
C LEU A 554 -29.62 -10.66 25.02
N ALA A 555 -28.64 -9.78 24.72
CA ALA A 555 -27.96 -9.77 23.43
C ALA A 555 -27.17 -11.05 23.18
N SER A 556 -26.46 -11.52 24.20
CA SER A 556 -25.71 -12.78 24.12
C SER A 556 -26.63 -13.98 23.94
N LEU A 557 -27.80 -14.00 24.57
CA LEU A 557 -28.79 -15.06 24.38
C LEU A 557 -29.38 -15.06 22.96
N ALA A 558 -29.76 -13.88 22.46
CA ALA A 558 -30.23 -13.73 21.09
C ALA A 558 -29.18 -14.20 20.08
N GLN A 559 -27.92 -13.82 20.26
CA GLN A 559 -26.81 -14.24 19.39
C GLN A 559 -26.56 -15.75 19.43
N ALA A 560 -26.72 -16.41 20.59
CA ALA A 560 -26.54 -17.84 20.75
C ALA A 560 -27.72 -18.68 20.21
N SER A 561 -28.83 -18.06 19.81
CA SER A 561 -30.01 -18.74 19.28
C SER A 561 -29.84 -19.01 17.78
N HIS A 562 -30.21 -20.19 17.28
CA HIS A 562 -30.17 -20.53 15.85
C HIS A 562 -31.14 -21.68 15.54
N ASP A 563 -31.40 -21.92 14.26
CA ASP A 563 -32.43 -22.86 13.78
C ASP A 563 -32.26 -24.31 14.28
N LEU A 564 -31.03 -24.72 14.63
CA LEU A 564 -30.70 -26.08 15.07
C LEU A 564 -30.75 -26.27 16.59
N VAL A 565 -31.11 -25.23 17.36
CA VAL A 565 -31.31 -25.34 18.81
C VAL A 565 -32.72 -25.85 19.09
N PRO A 566 -32.88 -26.93 19.88
CA PRO A 566 -34.21 -27.41 20.24
C PRO A 566 -35.05 -26.31 20.89
N PRO A 567 -36.29 -26.06 20.40
CA PRO A 567 -37.15 -25.01 20.93
C PRO A 567 -37.47 -25.22 22.43
N ASP A 568 -37.58 -26.47 22.89
CA ASP A 568 -37.84 -26.85 24.28
C ASP A 568 -36.86 -26.24 25.30
N VAL A 569 -35.63 -25.93 24.87
CA VAL A 569 -34.59 -25.34 25.73
C VAL A 569 -34.71 -23.81 25.78
N LEU A 570 -35.16 -23.20 24.67
CA LEU A 570 -35.30 -21.74 24.54
C LEU A 570 -36.66 -21.24 25.05
N GLU A 571 -37.71 -22.04 24.96
CA GLU A 571 -39.07 -21.67 25.35
C GLU A 571 -39.16 -21.25 26.83
N PRO A 572 -38.56 -21.97 27.81
CA PRO A 572 -38.54 -21.54 29.20
C PRO A 572 -37.82 -20.19 29.41
N LEU A 573 -36.82 -19.88 28.57
CA LEU A 573 -36.09 -18.61 28.63
C LEU A 573 -36.93 -17.46 28.08
N VAL A 574 -37.62 -17.66 26.96
CA VAL A 574 -38.54 -16.67 26.39
C VAL A 574 -39.70 -16.40 27.34
N GLN A 575 -40.28 -17.44 27.93
CA GLN A 575 -41.32 -17.30 28.94
C GLN A 575 -40.82 -16.53 30.17
N LYS A 576 -39.60 -16.80 30.63
CA LYS A 576 -38.98 -16.06 31.73
C LYS A 576 -38.79 -14.58 31.40
N ILE A 577 -38.32 -14.26 30.18
CA ILE A 577 -38.18 -12.88 29.73
C ILE A 577 -39.54 -12.18 29.66
N ALA A 578 -40.56 -12.84 29.11
CA ALA A 578 -41.91 -12.28 29.05
C ALA A 578 -42.48 -11.98 30.45
N ASN A 579 -42.36 -12.92 31.38
CA ASN A 579 -42.89 -12.78 32.75
C ASN A 579 -42.18 -11.68 33.55
N GLU A 580 -40.85 -11.57 33.46
CA GLU A 580 -40.09 -10.63 34.29
C GLU A 580 -39.91 -9.24 33.63
N PHE A 581 -39.74 -9.16 32.31
CA PHE A 581 -39.43 -7.91 31.60
C PHE A 581 -40.67 -7.25 31.00
N VAL A 582 -41.67 -8.03 30.58
CA VAL A 582 -42.89 -7.53 29.91
C VAL A 582 -44.10 -7.72 30.85
N SER A 583 -43.93 -7.37 32.12
CA SER A 583 -45.02 -7.32 33.10
C SER A 583 -45.67 -5.94 33.14
N GLU A 584 -46.91 -5.85 33.64
CA GLU A 584 -47.61 -4.56 33.81
C GLU A 584 -46.88 -3.59 34.73
N ALA A 585 -46.06 -4.11 35.66
CA ALA A 585 -45.27 -3.32 36.60
C ALA A 585 -43.87 -2.93 36.06
N ALA A 586 -43.46 -3.45 34.90
CA ALA A 586 -42.14 -3.18 34.34
C ALA A 586 -42.05 -1.75 33.79
N ALA A 587 -40.88 -1.12 33.98
CA ALA A 587 -40.59 0.16 33.35
C ALA A 587 -40.60 0.01 31.81
N SER A 588 -41.01 1.06 31.10
CA SER A 588 -41.16 1.02 29.65
C SER A 588 -39.85 0.72 28.91
N GLU A 589 -38.70 1.07 29.48
CA GLU A 589 -37.37 0.73 28.97
C GLU A 589 -37.07 -0.77 29.08
N VAL A 590 -37.40 -1.38 30.22
CA VAL A 590 -37.24 -2.81 30.49
C VAL A 590 -38.16 -3.64 29.58
N ALA A 591 -39.41 -3.21 29.43
CA ALA A 591 -40.38 -3.85 28.53
C ALA A 591 -39.96 -3.73 27.05
N THR A 592 -39.38 -2.59 26.65
CA THR A 592 -38.84 -2.40 25.29
C THR A 592 -37.65 -3.33 25.03
N ALA A 593 -36.70 -3.41 25.98
CA ALA A 593 -35.55 -4.30 25.88
C ALA A 593 -35.96 -5.78 25.84
N GLY A 594 -36.92 -6.19 26.68
CA GLY A 594 -37.48 -7.55 26.67
C GLY A 594 -38.14 -7.91 25.34
N LEU A 595 -39.01 -7.06 24.81
CA LEU A 595 -39.69 -7.29 23.52
C LEU A 595 -38.71 -7.33 22.34
N ASN A 596 -37.70 -6.46 22.34
CA ASN A 596 -36.65 -6.47 21.31
C ASN A 596 -35.81 -7.75 21.41
N ALA A 597 -35.43 -8.18 22.61
CA ALA A 597 -34.68 -9.42 22.80
C ALA A 597 -35.48 -10.65 22.32
N ILE A 598 -36.76 -10.74 22.67
CA ILE A 598 -37.65 -11.81 22.20
C ILE A 598 -37.77 -11.79 20.67
N ARG A 599 -37.92 -10.61 20.05
CA ARG A 599 -37.95 -10.48 18.59
C ARG A 599 -36.69 -11.04 17.95
N GLU A 600 -35.52 -10.71 18.48
CA GLU A 600 -34.23 -11.13 17.93
C GLU A 600 -33.94 -12.63 18.12
N ILE A 601 -34.42 -13.22 19.23
CA ILE A 601 -34.43 -14.68 19.43
C ILE A 601 -35.35 -15.34 18.40
N CYS A 602 -36.59 -14.84 18.26
CA CYS A 602 -37.57 -15.39 17.31
C CYS A 602 -37.15 -15.22 15.85
N ALA A 603 -36.34 -14.22 15.53
CA ALA A 603 -35.81 -14.03 14.18
C ALA A 603 -34.84 -15.15 13.78
N ARG A 604 -34.18 -15.78 14.77
CA ARG A 604 -33.20 -16.86 14.57
C ARG A 604 -33.74 -18.25 14.87
N GLN A 605 -34.75 -18.35 15.72
CA GLN A 605 -35.52 -19.58 15.92
C GLN A 605 -36.99 -19.21 16.09
N PRO A 606 -37.79 -19.25 15.02
CA PRO A 606 -39.20 -18.84 15.04
C PRO A 606 -40.10 -19.78 15.85
N LEU A 607 -39.68 -21.05 15.98
CA LEU A 607 -40.46 -22.11 16.63
C LEU A 607 -40.49 -22.01 18.16
N VAL A 608 -39.75 -21.07 18.77
CA VAL A 608 -39.73 -20.91 20.24
C VAL A 608 -41.03 -20.29 20.79
N MET A 609 -41.81 -19.62 19.94
CA MET A 609 -42.95 -18.83 20.39
C MET A 609 -44.27 -19.61 20.30
N ASN A 610 -45.06 -19.56 21.37
CA ASN A 610 -46.42 -20.08 21.40
C ASN A 610 -47.43 -19.06 20.85
N GLU A 611 -48.52 -19.53 20.23
CA GLU A 611 -49.57 -18.67 19.65
C GLU A 611 -50.18 -17.72 20.70
N THR A 612 -50.43 -18.22 21.92
CA THR A 612 -51.00 -17.45 23.03
C THR A 612 -50.06 -16.34 23.48
N LEU A 613 -48.79 -16.67 23.74
CA LEU A 613 -47.77 -15.72 24.16
C LEU A 613 -47.52 -14.65 23.09
N LEU A 614 -47.47 -15.04 21.81
CA LEU A 614 -47.33 -14.11 20.69
C LEU A 614 -48.48 -13.08 20.68
N GLN A 615 -49.71 -13.53 20.88
CA GLN A 615 -50.88 -12.65 20.87
C GLN A 615 -50.85 -11.65 22.04
N ASP A 616 -50.40 -12.09 23.21
CA ASP A 616 -50.25 -11.23 24.39
C ASP A 616 -49.17 -10.17 24.18
N LEU A 617 -48.00 -10.56 23.69
CA LEU A 617 -46.90 -9.63 23.40
C LEU A 617 -47.26 -8.62 22.29
N VAL A 618 -48.03 -9.04 21.28
CA VAL A 618 -48.51 -8.15 20.20
C VAL A 618 -49.54 -7.13 20.70
N MET A 619 -50.26 -7.40 21.80
CA MET A 619 -51.22 -6.43 22.37
C MET A 619 -50.54 -5.12 22.79
N TYR A 620 -49.27 -5.18 23.19
CA TYR A 620 -48.46 -4.01 23.57
C TYR A 620 -48.26 -2.99 22.44
N ARG A 621 -48.66 -3.28 21.19
CA ARG A 621 -48.74 -2.28 20.11
C ARG A 621 -49.69 -1.11 20.41
N LYS A 622 -50.62 -1.29 21.34
CA LYS A 622 -51.56 -0.26 21.81
C LYS A 622 -51.10 0.44 23.09
N SER A 623 -49.89 0.16 23.57
CA SER A 623 -49.33 0.81 24.76
C SER A 623 -49.12 2.32 24.53
N LYS A 624 -49.04 3.08 25.63
CA LYS A 624 -48.83 4.54 25.57
C LYS A 624 -47.38 4.89 25.19
N ASP A 625 -46.43 4.03 25.53
CA ASP A 625 -45.01 4.27 25.30
C ASP A 625 -44.57 3.90 23.90
N LYS A 626 -43.97 4.87 23.21
CA LYS A 626 -43.54 4.69 21.81
C LYS A 626 -42.48 3.61 21.64
N GLY A 627 -41.58 3.42 22.61
CA GLY A 627 -40.56 2.37 22.58
C GLY A 627 -41.17 0.97 22.51
N VAL A 628 -42.07 0.68 23.45
CA VAL A 628 -42.83 -0.57 23.56
C VAL A 628 -43.70 -0.81 22.33
N VAL A 629 -44.40 0.22 21.84
CA VAL A 629 -45.21 0.13 20.60
C VAL A 629 -44.35 -0.26 19.39
N MET A 630 -43.16 0.32 19.26
CA MET A 630 -42.26 0.02 18.15
C MET A 630 -41.70 -1.40 18.24
N ALA A 631 -41.32 -1.85 19.45
CA ALA A 631 -40.83 -3.20 19.69
C ALA A 631 -41.91 -4.26 19.37
N ALA A 632 -43.14 -4.09 19.88
CA ALA A 632 -44.27 -4.97 19.59
C ALA A 632 -44.67 -4.99 18.10
N ARG A 633 -44.57 -3.84 17.42
CA ARG A 633 -44.76 -3.78 15.96
C ARG A 633 -43.65 -4.48 15.19
N GLY A 634 -42.42 -4.44 15.69
CA GLY A 634 -41.29 -5.18 15.13
C GLY A 634 -41.52 -6.69 15.19
N LEU A 635 -41.93 -7.21 16.35
CA LEU A 635 -42.29 -8.62 16.52
C LEU A 635 -43.45 -9.04 15.61
N LEU A 636 -44.50 -8.21 15.51
CA LEU A 636 -45.61 -8.45 14.60
C LEU A 636 -45.18 -8.44 13.13
N SER A 637 -44.24 -7.59 12.74
CA SER A 637 -43.71 -7.58 11.37
C SER A 637 -42.96 -8.89 11.06
N LEU A 638 -42.10 -9.34 11.97
CA LEU A 638 -41.35 -10.59 11.82
C LEU A 638 -42.29 -11.80 11.59
N TYR A 639 -43.33 -11.94 12.42
CA TYR A 639 -44.27 -13.06 12.31
C TYR A 639 -45.22 -12.95 11.12
N ARG A 640 -45.35 -11.79 10.46
CA ARG A 640 -46.02 -11.72 9.14
C ARG A 640 -45.21 -12.40 8.05
N ASP A 641 -43.89 -12.38 8.20
CA ASP A 641 -42.98 -12.92 7.19
C ASP A 641 -42.72 -14.40 7.42
N VAL A 642 -42.48 -14.79 8.67
CA VAL A 642 -42.00 -16.12 9.07
C VAL A 642 -43.13 -17.11 9.41
N GLY A 643 -44.22 -16.65 10.03
CA GLY A 643 -45.25 -17.53 10.61
C GLY A 643 -46.60 -16.84 10.74
N ALA A 644 -47.22 -16.51 9.61
CA ALA A 644 -48.43 -15.69 9.57
C ALA A 644 -49.69 -16.41 10.08
N ASP A 645 -49.66 -17.72 10.19
CA ASP A 645 -50.78 -18.54 10.69
C ASP A 645 -51.04 -18.32 12.17
N MET A 646 -49.97 -18.23 12.98
CA MET A 646 -50.03 -17.93 14.42
C MET A 646 -50.62 -16.55 14.73
N LEU A 647 -50.66 -15.64 13.75
CA LEU A 647 -51.27 -14.32 13.92
C LEU A 647 -52.78 -14.37 13.66
N LYS A 648 -53.56 -13.62 14.44
CA LYS A 648 -54.99 -13.39 14.14
C LYS A 648 -55.16 -12.66 12.81
N ARG A 649 -56.26 -12.93 12.09
CA ARG A 649 -56.57 -12.31 10.78
C ARG A 649 -56.44 -10.79 10.73
N ARG A 650 -56.79 -10.10 11.83
CA ARG A 650 -56.64 -8.63 11.97
C ARG A 650 -55.18 -8.14 11.92
N ASP A 651 -54.24 -9.00 12.26
CA ASP A 651 -52.83 -8.67 12.50
C ASP A 651 -51.92 -9.12 11.35
N ARG A 652 -52.37 -10.06 10.49
CA ARG A 652 -51.65 -10.63 9.33
C ARG A 652 -51.26 -9.61 8.25
N GLY A 653 -52.02 -8.52 8.07
CA GLY A 653 -51.77 -7.58 6.96
C GLY A 653 -52.20 -8.16 5.60
N LYS A 654 -52.12 -7.36 4.53
CA LYS A 654 -52.68 -7.73 3.21
C LYS A 654 -51.86 -8.82 2.52
N GLU A 655 -50.54 -8.65 2.48
CA GLU A 655 -49.61 -9.53 1.78
C GLU A 655 -49.57 -10.93 2.39
N ALA A 656 -49.33 -11.05 3.70
CA ALA A 656 -49.33 -12.35 4.36
C ALA A 656 -50.71 -13.05 4.32
N SER A 657 -51.81 -12.30 4.34
CA SER A 657 -53.16 -12.90 4.17
C SER A 657 -53.40 -13.44 2.75
N MET A 658 -52.76 -12.85 1.73
CA MET A 658 -52.81 -13.33 0.36
C MET A 658 -51.91 -14.55 0.19
N SER A 659 -50.69 -14.54 0.72
CA SER A 659 -49.75 -15.68 0.65
C SER A 659 -50.28 -16.93 1.37
N LEU A 660 -50.96 -16.78 2.50
CA LEU A 660 -51.61 -17.91 3.18
C LEU A 660 -52.80 -18.47 2.40
N ARG A 661 -53.55 -17.59 1.70
CA ARG A 661 -54.66 -18.02 0.83
C ARG A 661 -54.16 -18.72 -0.44
N ALA A 662 -52.98 -18.36 -0.92
CA ALA A 662 -52.32 -18.96 -2.07
C ALA A 662 -51.58 -20.27 -1.73
N GLY A 663 -51.42 -20.61 -0.44
CA GLY A 663 -50.71 -21.83 -0.01
C GLY A 663 -49.18 -21.79 -0.17
N GLU A 664 -48.60 -20.65 -0.54
CA GLU A 664 -47.17 -20.47 -0.84
C GLU A 664 -46.27 -20.47 0.42
N LYS A 665 -46.83 -20.23 1.62
CA LYS A 665 -46.09 -20.23 2.89
C LYS A 665 -46.57 -21.36 3.79
N LYS A 666 -45.81 -22.47 3.84
CA LYS A 666 -45.97 -23.54 4.84
C LYS A 666 -45.13 -23.26 6.09
N GLU A 667 -45.63 -23.66 7.25
CA GLU A 667 -44.85 -23.69 8.50
C GLU A 667 -43.63 -24.60 8.33
N ARG A 668 -42.46 -24.07 8.68
CA ARG A 668 -41.20 -24.82 8.62
C ARG A 668 -41.14 -25.79 9.78
N ARG A 669 -40.79 -27.05 9.51
CA ARG A 669 -40.53 -28.02 10.58
C ARG A 669 -39.14 -27.78 11.18
N PHE A 670 -38.97 -28.11 12.45
CA PHE A 670 -37.65 -28.07 13.09
C PHE A 670 -36.65 -28.92 12.31
N GLY A 671 -35.52 -28.32 11.91
CA GLY A 671 -34.48 -29.00 11.10
C GLY A 671 -34.64 -28.92 9.58
N GLU A 672 -35.68 -28.26 9.05
CA GLU A 672 -35.87 -28.08 7.61
C GLU A 672 -35.00 -26.93 7.07
N GLN A 673 -33.96 -27.24 6.29
CA GLN A 673 -33.00 -26.27 5.77
C GLN A 673 -33.44 -25.71 4.41
N GLN A 674 -33.43 -24.37 4.24
CA GLN A 674 -33.64 -23.77 2.92
C GLN A 674 -32.47 -24.10 1.99
N THR A 675 -32.76 -24.58 0.78
CA THR A 675 -31.79 -24.63 -0.30
C THR A 675 -31.44 -23.19 -0.70
N GLY A 676 -30.16 -22.85 -0.64
CA GLY A 676 -29.68 -21.50 -0.97
C GLY A 676 -29.87 -21.20 -2.45
N GLU A 677 -30.91 -20.42 -2.77
CA GLU A 677 -31.03 -19.77 -4.07
C GLU A 677 -30.22 -18.48 -4.06
N ILE A 678 -29.60 -18.12 -5.20
CA ILE A 678 -28.95 -16.81 -5.33
C ILE A 678 -30.07 -15.76 -5.34
N GLU A 679 -30.22 -15.04 -4.23
CA GLU A 679 -31.21 -13.97 -4.09
C GLU A 679 -31.14 -12.98 -5.27
N GLY A 680 -32.25 -12.76 -5.96
CA GLY A 680 -32.34 -11.83 -7.08
C GLY A 680 -32.11 -12.42 -8.47
N LEU A 681 -31.93 -13.75 -8.61
CA LEU A 681 -31.89 -14.41 -9.92
C LEU A 681 -33.14 -14.18 -10.76
N GLU A 682 -34.33 -14.21 -10.15
CA GLU A 682 -35.60 -13.91 -10.85
C GLU A 682 -35.66 -12.47 -11.37
N LEU A 683 -35.00 -11.53 -10.68
CA LEU A 683 -34.93 -10.13 -11.12
C LEU A 683 -33.98 -9.97 -12.30
N LEU A 684 -32.88 -10.73 -12.31
CA LEU A 684 -31.94 -10.77 -13.43
C LEU A 684 -32.57 -11.42 -14.67
N GLU A 685 -33.35 -12.50 -14.49
CA GLU A 685 -34.09 -13.17 -15.57
C GLU A 685 -35.12 -12.22 -16.20
N LYS A 686 -35.95 -11.56 -15.38
CA LYS A 686 -36.90 -10.53 -15.85
C LYS A 686 -36.22 -9.37 -16.56
N TRP A 687 -35.07 -8.93 -16.06
CA TRP A 687 -34.30 -7.85 -16.69
C TRP A 687 -33.74 -8.27 -18.07
N LYS A 688 -33.16 -9.47 -18.19
CA LYS A 688 -32.66 -10.02 -19.46
C LYS A 688 -33.79 -10.27 -20.47
N GLU A 689 -34.96 -10.68 -20.01
CA GLU A 689 -36.16 -10.81 -20.85
C GLU A 689 -36.68 -9.45 -21.33
N GLU A 690 -36.73 -8.44 -20.46
CA GLU A 690 -37.13 -7.08 -20.83
C GLU A 690 -36.14 -6.43 -21.82
N GLU A 691 -34.85 -6.70 -21.67
CA GLU A 691 -33.82 -6.20 -22.58
C GLU A 691 -33.91 -6.90 -23.95
N ARG A 692 -34.05 -8.23 -23.98
CA ARG A 692 -34.34 -8.98 -25.21
C ARG A 692 -35.62 -8.50 -25.89
N ARG A 693 -36.68 -8.24 -25.13
CA ARG A 693 -37.94 -7.70 -25.64
C ARG A 693 -37.77 -6.30 -26.24
N LYS A 694 -37.02 -5.41 -25.58
CA LYS A 694 -36.71 -4.07 -26.13
C LYS A 694 -35.88 -4.16 -27.41
N ARG A 695 -34.92 -5.07 -27.46
CA ARG A 695 -34.04 -5.28 -28.62
C ARG A 695 -34.81 -5.86 -29.82
N ARG A 696 -35.75 -6.78 -29.61
CA ARG A 696 -36.68 -7.29 -30.65
C ARG A 696 -37.62 -6.20 -31.18
N ILE A 697 -38.12 -5.33 -30.29
CA ILE A 697 -38.95 -4.16 -30.68
C ILE A 697 -38.14 -3.17 -31.52
N GLU A 698 -36.87 -2.92 -31.18
CA GLU A 698 -35.98 -2.02 -31.93
C GLU A 698 -35.57 -2.59 -33.31
N LYS A 699 -35.44 -3.93 -33.42
CA LYS A 699 -35.26 -4.65 -34.69
C LYS A 699 -36.56 -4.80 -35.52
N GLY A 700 -37.73 -4.43 -34.97
CA GLY A 700 -39.01 -4.41 -35.67
C GLY A 700 -39.74 -5.76 -35.75
N LEU A 701 -39.39 -6.75 -34.92
CA LEU A 701 -40.05 -8.06 -34.87
C LEU A 701 -41.23 -8.09 -33.85
N PRO A 702 -42.24 -8.97 -34.04
CA PRO A 702 -43.36 -9.14 -33.11
C PRO A 702 -42.92 -9.54 -31.70
N SER A 703 -43.54 -8.99 -30.67
CA SER A 703 -43.07 -9.14 -29.28
C SER A 703 -43.32 -10.50 -28.62
N ASP A 704 -43.93 -11.46 -29.33
CA ASP A 704 -44.52 -12.68 -28.73
C ASP A 704 -44.36 -13.94 -29.63
N ALA A 705 -43.40 -13.95 -30.57
CA ALA A 705 -43.09 -15.12 -31.39
C ALA A 705 -42.09 -16.07 -30.69
N GLU A 706 -42.26 -17.38 -30.87
CA GLU A 706 -41.38 -18.44 -30.34
C GLU A 706 -39.96 -18.36 -30.92
N ASP A 707 -38.99 -18.80 -30.11
CA ASP A 707 -37.55 -18.55 -30.30
C ASP A 707 -36.97 -19.19 -31.57
N ASP A 708 -36.32 -18.37 -32.42
CA ASP A 708 -35.43 -18.83 -33.49
C ASP A 708 -33.97 -18.90 -32.98
N GLU A 709 -33.23 -19.91 -33.46
CA GLU A 709 -31.83 -20.24 -33.12
C GLU A 709 -30.82 -19.09 -33.35
N ASP A 710 -31.22 -18.03 -34.06
CA ASP A 710 -30.36 -16.88 -34.39
C ASP A 710 -30.12 -15.91 -33.21
N ASP A 711 -30.96 -15.92 -32.16
CA ASP A 711 -30.77 -15.06 -30.98
C ASP A 711 -29.70 -15.60 -30.00
N GLU A 712 -29.35 -16.90 -30.06
CA GLU A 712 -28.31 -17.51 -29.22
C GLU A 712 -26.88 -17.19 -29.73
N ALA A 713 -26.71 -17.04 -31.05
CA ALA A 713 -25.41 -16.81 -31.68
C ALA A 713 -24.78 -15.44 -31.38
N GLU A 714 -25.57 -14.40 -31.05
CA GLU A 714 -25.04 -13.08 -30.69
C GLU A 714 -24.53 -12.99 -29.24
N ASP A 715 -25.05 -13.84 -28.35
CA ASP A 715 -24.65 -13.90 -26.94
C ASP A 715 -23.29 -14.62 -26.76
N ASP A 716 -22.96 -15.54 -27.67
CA ASP A 716 -21.64 -16.17 -27.76
C ASP A 716 -20.57 -15.20 -28.29
N ALA A 717 -20.94 -14.28 -29.18
CA ALA A 717 -20.03 -13.22 -29.64
C ALA A 717 -19.63 -12.24 -28.52
N ALA A 718 -20.47 -12.07 -27.48
CA ALA A 718 -20.11 -11.30 -26.29
C ALA A 718 -19.14 -12.06 -25.37
N TRP A 719 -19.19 -13.40 -25.38
CA TRP A 719 -18.21 -14.27 -24.73
C TRP A 719 -16.86 -14.24 -25.45
N ASP A 720 -16.85 -14.27 -26.77
CA ASP A 720 -15.61 -14.18 -27.56
C ASP A 720 -14.89 -12.83 -27.41
N LYS A 721 -15.65 -11.76 -27.20
CA LYS A 721 -15.07 -10.42 -26.97
C LYS A 721 -14.34 -10.29 -25.64
N TRP A 722 -14.62 -11.17 -24.69
CA TRP A 722 -13.93 -11.23 -23.40
C TRP A 722 -12.51 -11.83 -23.53
N ASN A 723 -12.27 -12.72 -24.49
CA ASN A 723 -10.96 -13.33 -24.73
C ASN A 723 -9.94 -12.43 -25.46
N VAL A 724 -10.36 -11.26 -25.98
CA VAL A 724 -9.53 -10.44 -26.90
C VAL A 724 -8.97 -9.17 -26.24
N GLU A 725 -9.34 -8.83 -25.00
CA GLU A 725 -8.89 -7.58 -24.34
C GLU A 725 -7.77 -7.75 -23.30
N ASP A 726 -7.16 -8.94 -23.14
CA ASP A 726 -6.09 -9.18 -22.15
C ASP A 726 -4.66 -9.34 -22.72
N ASP A 727 -4.41 -9.06 -24.01
CA ASP A 727 -3.06 -9.11 -24.59
C ASP A 727 -2.64 -7.76 -25.22
N GLU A 728 -2.23 -6.81 -24.37
CA GLU A 728 -1.18 -5.83 -24.70
C GLU A 728 -0.70 -5.12 -23.42
N ASP A 729 0.51 -5.48 -22.97
CA ASP A 729 1.38 -4.88 -21.93
C ASP A 729 1.59 -5.71 -20.64
N SER A 730 2.37 -6.79 -20.73
CA SER A 730 3.24 -7.21 -19.60
C SER A 730 4.43 -8.09 -20.01
N ASP A 731 5.53 -7.45 -20.40
CA ASP A 731 6.87 -8.04 -20.26
C ASP A 731 7.25 -8.07 -18.76
N ASN A 732 7.32 -9.27 -18.16
CA ASN A 732 8.52 -9.82 -17.51
C ASN A 732 8.24 -11.10 -16.69
N SER A 733 8.64 -12.25 -17.26
CA SER A 733 9.27 -13.42 -16.62
C SER A 733 8.59 -14.11 -15.43
N GLY A 734 7.92 -15.23 -15.72
CA GLY A 734 7.65 -16.32 -14.79
C GLY A 734 7.06 -17.52 -15.53
N GLY A 735 7.92 -18.29 -16.23
CA GLY A 735 7.51 -19.44 -17.04
C GLY A 735 6.82 -20.52 -16.20
N TRP A 736 5.63 -20.91 -16.66
CA TRP A 736 4.96 -22.12 -16.19
C TRP A 736 5.51 -23.32 -16.95
N ILE A 737 5.87 -24.36 -16.20
CA ILE A 737 6.38 -25.63 -16.71
C ILE A 737 5.18 -26.45 -17.20
N ASP A 738 5.20 -26.78 -18.48
CA ASP A 738 4.22 -27.62 -19.15
C ASP A 738 4.51 -29.09 -18.82
N VAL A 739 3.61 -29.75 -18.10
CA VAL A 739 3.67 -31.19 -17.82
C VAL A 739 2.82 -31.88 -18.87
N GLN A 740 3.49 -32.34 -19.94
CA GLN A 740 2.90 -33.23 -20.94
C GLN A 740 2.47 -34.54 -20.27
N SER A 741 1.19 -34.89 -20.38
CA SER A 741 0.69 -36.24 -20.13
C SER A 741 0.10 -36.77 -21.43
N ASP A 742 0.96 -37.46 -22.19
CA ASP A 742 0.58 -38.37 -23.25
C ASP A 742 1.13 -39.74 -22.84
N ALA A 743 0.23 -40.67 -22.53
CA ALA A 743 0.53 -42.08 -22.34
C ALA A 743 -0.75 -42.88 -22.63
N GLU A 744 -0.78 -43.40 -23.85
CA GLU A 744 -1.68 -44.44 -24.34
C GLU A 744 -1.84 -45.57 -23.32
N ILE A 745 -3.09 -45.94 -23.04
CA ILE A 745 -3.43 -47.26 -22.53
C ILE A 745 -4.50 -47.81 -23.47
N GLU A 746 -4.06 -48.66 -24.39
CA GLU A 746 -4.91 -49.59 -25.14
C GLU A 746 -5.35 -50.73 -24.22
N LEU A 747 -6.67 -50.95 -24.07
CA LEU A 747 -7.23 -52.21 -23.59
C LEU A 747 -8.50 -52.56 -24.38
N SER A 748 -8.27 -53.34 -25.43
CA SER A 748 -9.04 -54.45 -26.03
C SER A 748 -10.40 -54.85 -25.42
N ASP A 749 -11.44 -54.65 -26.23
CA ASP A 749 -12.51 -55.57 -26.70
C ASP A 749 -12.80 -56.91 -25.98
N SER A 750 -14.07 -57.11 -25.58
CA SER A 750 -14.80 -58.39 -25.68
C SER A 750 -16.33 -58.21 -25.59
N ASP A 751 -17.00 -58.44 -26.71
CA ASP A 751 -18.35 -58.97 -26.98
C ASP A 751 -19.37 -59.13 -25.83
N ASP A 752 -20.59 -58.58 -26.01
CA ASP A 752 -21.80 -59.42 -26.19
C ASP A 752 -23.04 -58.61 -26.65
N ASP A 753 -23.76 -59.23 -27.58
CA ASP A 753 -24.94 -58.82 -28.35
C ASP A 753 -26.15 -58.30 -27.55
N ASP A 754 -26.83 -57.26 -28.07
CA ASP A 754 -28.16 -57.38 -28.70
C ASP A 754 -28.83 -55.99 -28.84
N SER A 755 -29.05 -55.57 -30.10
CA SER A 755 -30.07 -54.58 -30.48
C SER A 755 -31.38 -55.35 -30.78
N PRO A 756 -32.62 -54.80 -30.78
CA PRO A 756 -32.99 -53.70 -31.68
C PRO A 756 -34.26 -52.90 -31.21
N PRO A 757 -35.09 -52.25 -32.07
CA PRO A 757 -35.27 -50.80 -32.03
C PRO A 757 -36.73 -50.34 -31.78
N ALA A 758 -36.93 -49.03 -31.79
CA ALA A 758 -38.20 -48.32 -31.61
C ALA A 758 -39.43 -48.90 -32.36
N LYS A 759 -40.60 -48.88 -31.70
CA LYS A 759 -41.93 -48.99 -32.34
C LYS A 759 -43.02 -48.17 -31.62
N LYS A 760 -43.78 -47.41 -32.41
CA LYS A 760 -45.01 -46.69 -32.05
C LYS A 760 -46.20 -47.65 -31.87
N THR A 761 -47.04 -47.44 -30.85
CA THR A 761 -48.49 -47.78 -30.77
C THR A 761 -49.07 -47.09 -29.52
N LYS A 762 -49.99 -46.11 -29.59
CA LYS A 762 -51.46 -46.10 -29.79
C LYS A 762 -52.27 -46.27 -28.48
N GLN A 763 -53.25 -45.36 -28.33
CA GLN A 763 -54.09 -44.99 -27.18
C GLN A 763 -54.80 -46.10 -26.39
N GLY A 764 -54.99 -45.85 -25.09
CA GLY A 764 -56.01 -46.42 -24.20
C GLY A 764 -56.14 -45.55 -22.93
N GLU A 765 -57.37 -45.13 -22.63
CA GLU A 765 -57.89 -44.31 -21.49
C GLU A 765 -57.63 -45.01 -20.11
N GLN A 766 -57.71 -44.45 -18.90
CA GLN A 766 -58.19 -43.20 -18.27
C GLN A 766 -57.69 -43.21 -16.79
N GLU A 767 -57.61 -42.03 -16.17
CA GLU A 767 -57.70 -41.77 -14.71
C GLU A 767 -56.61 -42.31 -13.76
N GLU A 768 -55.65 -41.45 -13.42
CA GLU A 768 -55.38 -40.87 -12.09
C GLU A 768 -54.16 -39.92 -12.23
N ASP A 769 -53.88 -39.08 -11.23
CA ASP A 769 -52.78 -38.09 -11.19
C ASP A 769 -53.01 -36.72 -11.86
N LYS A 770 -54.06 -36.04 -11.41
CA LYS A 770 -54.05 -34.56 -11.30
C LYS A 770 -53.71 -34.15 -9.86
N ALA A 771 -52.46 -34.36 -9.42
CA ALA A 771 -51.99 -33.83 -8.14
C ALA A 771 -50.45 -33.71 -7.99
N GLU A 772 -49.65 -33.59 -9.05
CA GLU A 772 -48.17 -33.40 -8.90
C GLU A 772 -47.54 -32.43 -9.91
N SER A 773 -48.16 -31.28 -10.19
CA SER A 773 -47.56 -30.27 -11.10
C SER A 773 -47.34 -28.88 -10.51
N GLU A 774 -47.25 -28.72 -9.18
CA GLU A 774 -47.01 -27.41 -8.55
C GLU A 774 -45.91 -27.38 -7.48
N THR A 775 -44.83 -28.13 -7.67
CA THR A 775 -43.61 -27.94 -6.87
C THR A 775 -42.41 -27.59 -7.75
N ALA A 776 -41.99 -26.34 -7.64
CA ALA A 776 -40.72 -25.74 -8.08
C ALA A 776 -40.51 -25.53 -9.60
N LYS A 777 -40.99 -24.38 -10.12
CA LYS A 777 -40.37 -23.73 -11.29
C LYS A 777 -38.99 -23.20 -10.87
N LYS A 778 -37.94 -24.02 -10.97
CA LYS A 778 -36.55 -23.54 -10.90
C LYS A 778 -36.28 -22.62 -12.09
N THR A 779 -35.65 -21.47 -11.88
CA THR A 779 -35.28 -20.54 -12.97
C THR A 779 -34.27 -21.21 -13.89
N LYS A 780 -34.49 -21.18 -15.21
CA LYS A 780 -33.65 -21.90 -16.18
C LYS A 780 -32.20 -21.45 -16.13
N LEU A 781 -31.97 -20.16 -15.84
CA LEU A 781 -30.64 -19.54 -15.74
C LEU A 781 -29.69 -20.18 -14.74
N ALA A 782 -30.18 -20.70 -13.61
CA ALA A 782 -29.32 -21.29 -12.59
C ALA A 782 -28.78 -22.68 -12.99
N THR A 783 -29.48 -23.36 -13.91
CA THR A 783 -29.17 -24.73 -14.32
C THR A 783 -28.47 -24.83 -15.67
N THR A 784 -28.60 -23.82 -16.55
CA THR A 784 -28.14 -23.90 -17.95
C THR A 784 -26.92 -23.05 -18.29
N ARG A 785 -26.59 -21.98 -17.54
CA ARG A 785 -25.53 -21.03 -17.94
C ARG A 785 -24.67 -20.53 -16.77
N ILE A 786 -23.37 -20.38 -17.00
CA ILE A 786 -22.42 -19.79 -16.04
C ILE A 786 -22.57 -18.26 -16.05
N LEU A 787 -22.78 -17.65 -14.87
CA LEU A 787 -22.93 -16.19 -14.72
C LEU A 787 -21.59 -15.47 -14.92
N THR A 788 -21.58 -14.40 -15.71
CA THR A 788 -20.39 -13.55 -15.90
C THR A 788 -20.19 -12.56 -14.74
N PRO A 789 -18.97 -12.03 -14.51
CA PRO A 789 -18.74 -10.97 -13.50
C PRO A 789 -19.60 -9.72 -13.72
N ALA A 790 -19.94 -9.41 -14.98
CA ALA A 790 -20.86 -8.32 -15.32
C ALA A 790 -22.31 -8.63 -14.91
N ASP A 791 -22.77 -9.87 -15.08
CA ASP A 791 -24.08 -10.34 -14.62
C ASP A 791 -24.18 -10.28 -13.09
N LEU A 792 -23.12 -10.66 -12.38
CA LEU A 792 -23.07 -10.58 -10.91
C LEU A 792 -23.09 -9.12 -10.42
N ALA A 793 -22.40 -8.22 -11.11
CA ALA A 793 -22.45 -6.78 -10.82
C ALA A 793 -23.85 -6.20 -11.09
N LYS A 794 -24.51 -6.62 -12.17
CA LYS A 794 -25.87 -6.19 -12.49
C LYS A 794 -26.90 -6.77 -11.54
N LEU A 795 -26.74 -8.02 -11.12
CA LEU A 795 -27.54 -8.67 -10.09
C LEU A 795 -27.40 -7.92 -8.76
N ALA A 796 -26.20 -7.46 -8.40
CA ALA A 796 -25.99 -6.61 -7.23
C ALA A 796 -26.70 -5.24 -7.36
N GLU A 797 -26.67 -4.62 -8.55
CA GLU A 797 -27.40 -3.37 -8.83
C GLU A 797 -28.92 -3.55 -8.71
N LEU A 798 -29.48 -4.59 -9.31
CA LEU A 798 -30.91 -4.91 -9.26
C LEU A 798 -31.39 -5.26 -7.84
N ARG A 799 -30.56 -5.94 -7.04
CA ARG A 799 -30.83 -6.18 -5.62
C ARG A 799 -30.89 -4.87 -4.83
N ASN A 800 -29.96 -3.95 -5.09
CA ASN A 800 -29.95 -2.64 -4.46
C ASN A 800 -31.20 -1.82 -4.85
N GLU A 801 -31.60 -1.85 -6.12
CA GLU A 801 -32.81 -1.18 -6.59
C GLU A 801 -34.09 -1.78 -5.99
N ALA A 802 -34.18 -3.10 -5.92
CA ALA A 802 -35.31 -3.79 -5.30
C ALA A 802 -35.42 -3.49 -3.80
N ALA A 803 -34.29 -3.45 -3.08
CA ALA A 803 -34.24 -3.04 -1.69
C ALA A 803 -34.66 -1.57 -1.50
N VAL A 804 -34.23 -0.65 -2.37
CA VAL A 804 -34.64 0.75 -2.35
C VAL A 804 -36.14 0.90 -2.65
N ASN A 805 -36.68 0.10 -3.58
CA ASN A 805 -38.08 0.13 -3.98
C ASN A 805 -39.01 -0.47 -2.90
N SER A 806 -38.59 -1.52 -2.20
CA SER A 806 -39.37 -2.13 -1.10
C SER A 806 -39.45 -1.21 0.14
N LEU A 807 -38.48 -0.31 0.31
CA LEU A 807 -38.41 0.64 1.43
C LEU A 807 -39.31 1.89 1.29
N LEU A 808 -39.98 2.09 0.14
CA LEU A 808 -40.78 3.28 -0.16
C LEU A 808 -42.29 3.14 0.14
N PRO A 809 -42.86 3.97 1.04
CA PRO A 809 -44.23 4.46 0.92
C PRO A 809 -44.26 5.93 0.47
N LYS A 810 -45.22 6.29 -0.41
CA LYS A 810 -45.45 7.65 -0.91
C LYS A 810 -45.62 8.66 0.24
N ARG A 811 -44.69 9.62 0.25
CA ARG A 811 -44.59 10.84 1.09
C ARG A 811 -44.12 10.61 2.54
N LEU A 812 -42.94 11.17 2.81
CA LEU A 812 -42.24 11.28 4.10
C LEU A 812 -41.53 10.03 4.61
N ARG A 813 -40.49 9.62 3.89
CA ARG A 813 -39.32 8.93 4.46
C ARG A 813 -38.04 9.40 3.77
N SER A 814 -37.54 10.56 4.20
CA SER A 814 -36.12 10.93 4.08
C SER A 814 -35.63 11.09 5.51
N ASP A 815 -34.49 10.47 5.81
CA ASP A 815 -33.67 10.62 7.03
C ASP A 815 -33.78 9.55 8.13
N LYS A 816 -34.19 8.30 7.84
CA LYS A 816 -33.93 7.20 8.80
C LYS A 816 -33.43 5.92 8.14
N ASN A 817 -32.25 5.52 8.62
CA ASN A 817 -31.53 4.26 8.44
C ASN A 817 -30.75 4.12 7.13
N ASN A 818 -29.60 4.80 7.10
CA ASN A 818 -28.43 4.31 6.39
C ASN A 818 -27.71 3.34 7.37
N GLU A 819 -28.31 2.18 7.66
CA GLU A 819 -27.49 1.06 8.16
C GLU A 819 -26.81 0.47 6.92
N PRO A 820 -25.47 0.32 6.89
CA PRO A 820 -24.85 -0.55 5.89
C PRO A 820 -25.47 -1.94 6.02
N SER A 821 -25.60 -2.66 4.91
CA SER A 821 -25.98 -4.08 4.94
C SER A 821 -25.12 -4.79 5.97
N ARG A 822 -25.72 -5.26 7.07
CA ARG A 822 -24.99 -5.94 8.15
C ARG A 822 -24.29 -7.15 7.55
N HIS A 823 -22.97 -7.25 7.73
CA HIS A 823 -22.29 -8.51 7.48
C HIS A 823 -22.85 -9.54 8.46
N ALA A 824 -23.02 -10.80 8.02
CA ALA A 824 -23.54 -11.88 8.85
C ALA A 824 -22.74 -12.07 10.17
N ASP A 825 -21.50 -11.57 10.19
CA ASP A 825 -20.56 -11.69 11.31
C ASP A 825 -20.70 -10.58 12.37
N ASP A 826 -21.50 -9.54 12.14
CA ASP A 826 -21.65 -8.42 13.09
C ASP A 826 -22.46 -8.84 14.33
N PRO A 827 -21.91 -8.70 15.55
CA PRO A 827 -22.56 -9.16 16.76
C PRO A 827 -23.73 -8.24 17.14
N LEU A 828 -24.81 -8.84 17.67
CA LEU A 828 -25.88 -8.06 18.31
C LEU A 828 -25.33 -7.32 19.54
N THR A 829 -25.38 -6.00 19.55
CA THR A 829 -24.91 -5.20 20.70
C THR A 829 -26.02 -4.89 21.69
N ALA A 830 -25.67 -4.67 22.97
CA ALA A 830 -26.63 -4.28 24.00
C ALA A 830 -27.38 -2.98 23.65
N ALA A 831 -26.71 -2.04 22.98
CA ALA A 831 -27.29 -0.79 22.51
C ALA A 831 -28.40 -1.00 21.46
N GLU A 832 -28.32 -2.05 20.65
CA GLU A 832 -29.35 -2.39 19.66
C GLU A 832 -30.62 -2.93 20.32
N ILE A 833 -30.48 -3.70 21.41
CA ILE A 833 -31.62 -4.21 22.19
C ILE A 833 -32.30 -3.08 22.96
N GLU A 834 -31.51 -2.16 23.52
CA GLU A 834 -32.02 -0.95 24.18
C GLU A 834 -32.74 -0.03 23.18
N GLY A 835 -32.31 -0.01 21.91
CA GLY A 835 -33.00 0.66 20.81
C GLY A 835 -33.35 2.13 21.10
N LEU A 836 -34.56 2.56 20.73
CA LEU A 836 -35.05 3.92 20.99
C LEU A 836 -35.18 4.26 22.48
N ALA A 837 -34.98 3.32 23.43
CA ALA A 837 -34.99 3.61 24.86
C ALA A 837 -33.76 4.43 25.27
N ALA A 838 -32.56 4.16 24.73
CA ALA A 838 -31.36 4.96 24.99
C ALA A 838 -31.46 6.39 24.41
N LEU A 839 -32.11 6.54 23.25
CA LEU A 839 -32.44 7.85 22.66
C LEU A 839 -33.59 8.57 23.40
N SER A 840 -34.41 7.82 24.15
CA SER A 840 -35.51 8.33 24.98
C SER A 840 -35.06 8.65 26.42
N ALA A 841 -33.99 8.03 26.93
CA ALA A 841 -33.29 8.46 28.14
C ALA A 841 -32.80 9.91 27.99
N GLY A 842 -32.52 10.33 26.75
CA GLY A 842 -32.36 11.72 26.33
C GLY A 842 -33.67 12.48 26.08
N LYS A 843 -34.76 12.24 26.84
CA LYS A 843 -35.79 13.27 27.00
C LYS A 843 -35.16 14.37 27.85
N ALA A 844 -34.38 15.22 27.20
CA ALA A 844 -33.71 16.37 27.78
C ALA A 844 -34.61 16.98 28.85
N THR A 845 -34.13 16.95 30.09
CA THR A 845 -34.80 17.61 31.21
C THR A 845 -35.07 19.06 30.82
N ARG A 846 -36.07 19.72 31.42
CA ARG A 846 -36.36 21.13 31.09
C ARG A 846 -35.09 21.99 31.21
N GLU A 847 -34.21 21.64 32.13
CA GLU A 847 -32.89 22.25 32.33
C GLU A 847 -31.90 21.95 31.20
N GLU A 848 -31.77 20.71 30.73
CA GLU A 848 -30.94 20.38 29.56
C GLU A 848 -31.48 20.99 28.27
N ARG A 849 -32.81 21.12 28.09
CA ARG A 849 -33.39 21.88 26.97
C ARG A 849 -33.05 23.36 27.05
N ILE A 850 -33.02 23.91 28.26
CA ILE A 850 -32.61 25.31 28.49
C ILE A 850 -31.09 25.46 28.28
N ALA A 851 -30.29 24.45 28.62
CA ALA A 851 -28.84 24.42 28.38
C ALA A 851 -28.52 24.32 26.88
N HIS A 852 -29.13 23.37 26.15
CA HIS A 852 -29.01 23.26 24.69
C HIS A 852 -29.52 24.52 23.95
N ALA A 853 -30.58 25.15 24.48
CA ALA A 853 -31.10 26.42 23.94
C ALA A 853 -30.24 27.64 24.31
N LYS A 854 -29.35 27.54 25.30
CA LYS A 854 -28.35 28.54 25.67
C LYS A 854 -27.02 28.34 24.94
N GLU A 855 -26.61 27.09 24.73
CA GLU A 855 -25.35 26.71 24.07
C GLU A 855 -25.37 27.03 22.56
N GLY A 856 -26.57 27.06 21.95
CA GLY A 856 -26.75 27.49 20.55
C GLY A 856 -26.98 28.99 20.33
N LYS A 857 -26.71 29.88 21.29
CA LYS A 857 -26.99 31.33 21.18
C LYS A 857 -25.73 32.20 21.20
N ASP A 858 -24.81 31.96 20.27
CA ASP A 858 -23.93 33.02 19.80
C ASP A 858 -24.70 33.94 18.83
N ARG A 859 -25.02 35.15 19.30
CA ARG A 859 -25.76 36.20 18.55
C ARG A 859 -25.04 36.69 17.29
N SER A 860 -23.82 36.23 17.01
CA SER A 860 -23.00 36.60 15.85
C SER A 860 -23.30 35.77 14.58
N GLU A 861 -24.05 34.67 14.66
CA GLU A 861 -24.28 33.75 13.52
C GLU A 861 -25.73 33.66 13.02
N TYR A 862 -26.52 34.73 13.11
CA TYR A 862 -27.80 34.79 12.38
C TYR A 862 -27.56 34.97 10.87
N LYS A 863 -27.21 33.88 10.18
CA LYS A 863 -27.28 33.80 8.71
C LYS A 863 -28.74 33.61 8.30
N SER A 864 -29.25 34.49 7.44
CA SER A 864 -30.58 34.37 6.85
C SER A 864 -30.74 33.01 6.14
N VAL A 865 -31.98 32.52 6.00
CA VAL A 865 -32.29 31.23 5.32
C VAL A 865 -31.68 31.19 3.92
N THR A 866 -31.60 32.34 3.24
CA THR A 866 -30.94 32.50 1.95
C THR A 866 -29.41 32.36 2.04
N ALA A 867 -28.77 32.87 3.09
CA ALA A 867 -27.34 32.69 3.32
C ALA A 867 -26.98 31.23 3.63
N ARG A 868 -27.76 30.54 4.48
CA ARG A 868 -27.56 29.08 4.72
C ARG A 868 -27.79 28.26 3.46
N ARG A 869 -28.77 28.63 2.63
CA ARG A 869 -29.03 27.94 1.35
C ARG A 869 -27.94 28.21 0.30
N LYS A 870 -27.28 29.37 0.36
CA LYS A 870 -26.13 29.73 -0.48
C LYS A 870 -24.88 28.98 -0.04
N GLU A 871 -24.59 28.97 1.26
CA GLU A 871 -23.48 28.22 1.86
C GLU A 871 -23.64 26.71 1.62
N ARG A 872 -24.85 26.17 1.75
CA ARG A 872 -25.13 24.77 1.40
C ARG A 872 -24.92 24.46 -0.07
N LYS A 873 -25.22 25.40 -0.97
CA LYS A 873 -24.98 25.24 -2.42
C LYS A 873 -23.50 25.40 -2.78
N GLU A 874 -22.78 26.30 -2.10
CA GLU A 874 -21.33 26.49 -2.22
C GLU A 874 -20.55 25.29 -1.68
N ALA A 875 -20.95 24.74 -0.52
CA ALA A 875 -20.40 23.51 0.05
C ALA A 875 -20.65 22.28 -0.84
N GLN A 876 -21.78 22.26 -1.56
CA GLN A 876 -22.11 21.21 -2.53
C GLN A 876 -21.53 21.46 -3.94
N GLY A 877 -20.75 22.54 -4.14
CA GLY A 877 -20.10 22.85 -5.42
C GLY A 877 -21.06 23.20 -6.58
N LYS A 878 -22.34 23.48 -6.31
CA LYS A 878 -23.36 23.74 -7.35
C LYS A 878 -23.44 25.23 -7.68
N SER A 879 -23.28 25.60 -8.96
CA SER A 879 -23.41 27.01 -9.39
C SER A 879 -24.88 27.47 -9.41
N THR A 880 -25.12 28.78 -9.27
CA THR A 880 -26.46 29.38 -9.36
C THR A 880 -27.07 29.21 -10.75
N THR A 881 -28.39 29.14 -10.83
CA THR A 881 -29.13 28.91 -12.08
C THR A 881 -28.88 30.04 -13.10
N ASN A 882 -28.94 29.74 -14.40
CA ASN A 882 -28.74 30.75 -15.46
C ASN A 882 -29.71 31.94 -15.35
N LYS A 883 -30.90 31.71 -14.77
CA LYS A 883 -31.91 32.75 -14.49
C LYS A 883 -31.47 33.73 -13.39
N GLU A 884 -30.77 33.26 -12.35
CA GLU A 884 -30.15 34.12 -11.32
C GLU A 884 -28.92 34.87 -11.84
N LYS A 885 -28.12 34.23 -12.70
CA LYS A 885 -26.95 34.87 -13.34
C LYS A 885 -27.37 36.01 -14.27
N ALA A 886 -28.46 35.85 -15.02
CA ALA A 886 -29.02 36.90 -15.87
C ALA A 886 -29.52 38.11 -15.05
N ARG A 887 -30.25 37.88 -13.94
CA ARG A 887 -30.69 38.97 -13.05
C ARG A 887 -29.54 39.73 -12.40
N ARG A 888 -28.45 39.05 -12.03
CA ARG A 888 -27.28 39.70 -11.42
C ARG A 888 -26.35 40.38 -12.42
N LYS A 889 -26.41 40.04 -13.71
CA LYS A 889 -25.55 40.63 -14.75
C LYS A 889 -25.73 42.15 -14.85
N ASN A 890 -26.98 42.64 -14.79
CA ASN A 890 -27.27 44.07 -14.82
C ASN A 890 -26.80 44.78 -13.55
N LEU A 891 -26.87 44.11 -12.39
CA LEU A 891 -26.44 44.67 -11.10
C LEU A 891 -24.91 44.78 -10.98
N PHE A 892 -24.16 43.83 -11.54
CA PHE A 892 -22.69 43.88 -11.55
C PHE A 892 -22.14 44.86 -12.60
N MET A 893 -22.88 45.10 -13.70
CA MET A 893 -22.52 46.10 -14.72
C MET A 893 -22.67 47.54 -14.21
N THR A 894 -23.59 47.82 -13.28
CA THR A 894 -23.74 49.15 -12.65
C THR A 894 -22.73 49.37 -11.52
N LEU A 895 -22.39 48.33 -10.76
CA LEU A 895 -21.33 48.37 -9.73
C LEU A 895 -19.93 48.60 -10.32
N GLY A 896 -19.66 48.10 -11.52
CA GLY A 896 -18.40 48.36 -12.25
C GLY A 896 -18.23 49.83 -12.66
N LYS A 897 -19.32 50.50 -13.06
CA LYS A 897 -19.31 51.93 -13.43
C LYS A 897 -19.27 52.85 -12.21
N ALA A 898 -19.78 52.43 -11.05
CA ALA A 898 -19.71 53.18 -9.79
C ALA A 898 -18.31 53.17 -9.15
N LYS A 899 -17.51 52.12 -9.37
CA LYS A 899 -16.15 52.01 -8.80
C LYS A 899 -15.07 52.82 -9.53
N SER A 900 -15.27 53.27 -10.76
CA SER A 900 -14.26 54.07 -11.49
C SER A 900 -14.28 55.57 -11.16
N LYS A 901 -15.31 56.08 -10.45
CA LYS A 901 -15.42 57.48 -10.01
C LYS A 901 -15.02 57.71 -8.54
N GLY A 902 -14.47 56.70 -7.86
CA GLY A 902 -14.18 56.72 -6.42
C GLY A 902 -12.72 56.98 -6.03
N LYS A 903 -11.99 57.88 -6.71
CA LYS A 903 -10.74 58.45 -6.15
C LYS A 903 -11.11 59.73 -5.40
N ARG A 904 -11.28 59.63 -4.07
CA ARG A 904 -11.51 60.80 -3.20
C ARG A 904 -10.30 61.73 -3.28
N SER A 905 -10.54 63.04 -3.32
CA SER A 905 -9.46 64.02 -3.37
C SER A 905 -8.67 64.02 -2.04
N LEU A 906 -7.39 64.39 -2.08
CA LEU A 906 -6.53 64.43 -0.88
C LEU A 906 -7.14 65.31 0.24
N VAL A 907 -7.90 66.33 -0.14
CA VAL A 907 -8.61 67.25 0.77
C VAL A 907 -9.76 66.54 1.50
N GLU A 908 -10.53 65.70 0.80
CA GLU A 908 -11.61 64.91 1.40
C GLU A 908 -11.09 63.84 2.36
N THR A 909 -9.96 63.20 2.03
CA THR A 909 -9.29 62.27 2.94
C THR A 909 -8.75 62.97 4.18
N ARG A 910 -8.21 64.19 4.06
CA ARG A 910 -7.76 64.99 5.20
C ARG A 910 -8.91 65.37 6.13
N ASN A 911 -10.06 65.77 5.56
CA ASN A 911 -11.24 66.12 6.35
C ASN A 911 -11.86 64.89 7.03
N ALA A 912 -11.87 63.73 6.37
CA ALA A 912 -12.32 62.48 6.98
C ALA A 912 -11.42 62.03 8.14
N LEU A 913 -10.09 62.21 8.02
CA LEU A 913 -9.13 61.89 9.08
C LEU A 913 -9.24 62.86 10.27
N ARG A 914 -9.42 64.17 10.03
CA ARG A 914 -9.72 65.13 11.11
C ARG A 914 -11.04 64.79 11.81
N ALA A 915 -12.10 64.51 11.05
CA ALA A 915 -13.39 64.10 11.61
C ALA A 915 -13.32 62.75 12.35
N HIS A 916 -12.34 61.89 12.03
CA HIS A 916 -12.08 60.65 12.76
C HIS A 916 -11.36 60.93 14.08
N GLN A 917 -10.33 61.76 14.10
CA GLN A 917 -9.64 62.20 15.33
C GLN A 917 -10.60 62.96 16.28
N GLU A 918 -11.47 63.79 15.73
CA GLU A 918 -12.46 64.54 16.49
C GLU A 918 -13.56 63.63 17.07
N ARG A 919 -13.90 62.54 16.37
CA ARG A 919 -14.79 61.47 16.87
C ARG A 919 -14.13 60.60 17.94
N GLN A 920 -12.83 60.34 17.83
CA GLN A 920 -12.06 59.65 18.89
C GLN A 920 -11.97 60.51 20.16
N ARG A 921 -11.81 61.83 20.03
CA ARG A 921 -11.82 62.76 21.17
C ARG A 921 -13.19 62.87 21.86
N ARG A 922 -14.30 62.60 21.16
CA ARG A 922 -15.68 62.72 21.68
C ARG A 922 -16.29 61.42 22.20
N GLY A 923 -15.53 60.33 22.36
CA GLY A 923 -15.97 59.16 23.11
C GLY A 923 -17.14 58.37 22.51
N GLY A 924 -17.22 58.26 21.17
CA GLY A 924 -17.88 57.10 20.53
C GLY A 924 -19.40 56.92 20.67
N ARG A 925 -20.21 57.95 20.96
CA ARG A 925 -21.69 57.84 20.85
C ARG A 925 -22.21 58.56 19.60
N ARG A 926 -22.74 57.81 18.62
CA ARG A 926 -23.55 58.38 17.53
C ARG A 926 -24.99 58.56 18.03
N GLY A 927 -25.45 59.81 18.07
CA GLY A 927 -26.87 60.14 18.01
C GLY A 927 -27.43 59.75 16.65
N ASN A 928 -28.59 59.12 16.65
CA ASN A 928 -29.29 58.65 15.47
C ASN A 928 -30.14 59.81 14.92
N VAL A 929 -29.90 60.25 13.69
CA VAL A 929 -30.86 61.05 12.92
C VAL A 929 -30.91 60.47 11.52
N GLY A 930 -32.11 60.04 11.13
CA GLY A 930 -32.38 59.35 9.89
C GLY A 930 -32.47 60.28 8.68
N SER A 931 -32.14 59.72 7.53
CA SER A 931 -32.64 60.04 6.20
C SER A 931 -32.43 58.80 5.34
#